data_AF-A0A7C1J0C9-F1
#
_entry.id   AF-A0A7C1J0C9-F1
#
_cell.length_a   1.000
_cell.length_b   1.000
_cell.length_c   1.000
_cell.angle_alpha   90.00
_cell.angle_beta   90.00
_cell.angle_gamma   90.00
#
_symmetry.space_group_name_H-M   'P 1'
#
loop_
_entity.id
_entity.type
_entity.pdbx_description
1 polymer ?
#
loop_
_entity_poly.entity_id
_entity_poly.type
_entity_poly.pdbx_seq_one_letter_code
_entity_poly.pdbx_strand_id
1 'polypeptide(L)'
;MASPALVSPAAGALVLATVVVLGYVLYQVRSYRLLCRGCRRLRDLRAAQRELYRRLEAVCRRLDALLSRVPGQVRPEPYAADDERAASLSTDLKTLLDVLRTRVRPLESLPVPTFSAGALIAGHYRRGLPRVRTELAFARGLREDLARAEQLLDELESVLERMARRPLEVRELYVDLEALAEALVQEIGAEQERGTEGLQPLVAEVEGIRATALEWAQRLAGGGAEAVEAVVEAEALRLQLLRRLADLYAQAGRVAGMHDQALRALERLDAAQREVEEALAQLGPPLAAAIGAALRDLKSGREALRAHYGGHDTAAYLEVSQQAWALVARARSLVRQIGRLAAAEQRTAQALSQCQHGVEALRAQLAQVQTECPATLDLSAAALERAEQRAFEVQELWQRAADAADGADLERLISLLGDVEVLARAARQEQEEALTELWAWQARWRRIQEVLRRLQASEAEHDRISNAWAALQGYDRANWSGIDPGWFEWYTRERTAIMADVSELRQLMASGQASQSAGAELVERCEGLSQHWQTLLREGQRVIAALGAAQAAERQLQEDVAALLTELQEVEAANRELPADLEVAAEVRALGEAIMAAYAELAEQARRAASYDLRRLHDEGVRRIREQLAVHRLTYERVLEEQHGALKRRAAELWERWEPLSQRLARATPLTEVEYRPLA
;
A
#
# COMPACT_ATOMS: atom_id res chain seq x y z
N MET A 1 -43.92 -61.30 130.51
CA MET A 1 -45.28 -60.71 130.30
C MET A 1 -45.10 -59.23 130.06
N ALA A 2 -45.99 -58.47 129.46
CA ALA A 2 -46.77 -58.79 128.29
C ALA A 2 -45.90 -58.36 127.11
N SER A 3 -45.41 -59.33 126.36
CA SER A 3 -46.10 -59.96 125.22
C SER A 3 -46.32 -58.96 124.10
N PRO A 4 -45.54 -59.16 123.02
CA PRO A 4 -44.66 -58.15 122.50
C PRO A 4 -45.37 -57.49 121.33
N ALA A 5 -45.31 -56.16 121.33
CA ALA A 5 -45.50 -55.34 120.16
C ALA A 5 -44.38 -55.66 119.15
N LEU A 6 -44.52 -56.80 118.49
CA LEU A 6 -43.88 -57.10 117.24
C LEU A 6 -44.73 -56.43 116.17
N VAL A 7 -44.20 -55.31 115.68
CA VAL A 7 -44.66 -54.63 114.49
C VAL A 7 -44.67 -55.66 113.37
N SER A 8 -45.90 -56.13 113.14
CA SER A 8 -46.19 -57.40 112.52
C SER A 8 -45.99 -57.32 111.01
N PRO A 9 -45.62 -58.44 110.34
CA PRO A 9 -45.68 -58.57 108.88
C PRO A 9 -47.02 -58.12 108.26
N ALA A 10 -48.08 -57.98 109.08
CA ALA A 10 -49.32 -57.33 108.72
C ALA A 10 -49.15 -55.88 108.20
N ALA A 11 -48.23 -55.08 108.76
CA ALA A 11 -48.07 -53.67 108.36
C ALA A 11 -47.50 -53.53 106.93
N GLY A 12 -46.51 -54.35 106.57
CA GLY A 12 -45.90 -54.34 105.23
C GLY A 12 -46.84 -54.88 104.13
N ALA A 13 -47.59 -55.95 104.41
CA ALA A 13 -48.59 -56.48 103.49
C ALA A 13 -49.75 -55.49 103.26
N LEU A 14 -50.12 -54.71 104.29
CA LEU A 14 -51.16 -53.70 104.19
C LEU A 14 -50.80 -52.59 103.20
N VAL A 15 -49.57 -52.06 103.22
CA VAL A 15 -49.18 -50.94 102.34
C VAL A 15 -49.17 -51.37 100.86
N LEU A 16 -48.66 -52.56 100.56
CA LEU A 16 -48.60 -53.06 99.17
C LEU A 16 -50.01 -53.39 98.65
N ALA A 17 -50.86 -54.00 99.48
CA ALA A 17 -52.28 -54.20 99.17
C ALA A 17 -53.00 -52.86 98.93
N THR A 18 -52.70 -51.83 99.73
CA THR A 18 -53.31 -50.50 99.59
C THR A 18 -52.91 -49.83 98.27
N VAL A 19 -51.63 -49.91 97.85
CA VAL A 19 -51.19 -49.34 96.57
C VAL A 19 -51.80 -50.08 95.37
N VAL A 20 -51.88 -51.41 95.42
CA VAL A 20 -52.51 -52.21 94.35
C VAL A 20 -54.00 -51.91 94.25
N VAL A 21 -54.70 -51.80 95.39
CA VAL A 21 -56.12 -51.43 95.42
C VAL A 21 -56.32 -50.00 94.92
N LEU A 22 -55.49 -49.04 95.35
CA LEU A 22 -55.59 -47.65 94.89
C LEU A 22 -55.31 -47.53 93.38
N GLY A 23 -54.30 -48.23 92.87
CA GLY A 23 -53.98 -48.30 91.45
C GLY A 23 -55.09 -48.94 90.62
N TYR A 24 -55.68 -50.04 91.11
CA TYR A 24 -56.86 -50.66 90.50
C TYR A 24 -58.06 -49.71 90.48
N VAL A 25 -58.29 -48.99 91.59
CA VAL A 25 -59.38 -48.02 91.71
C VAL A 25 -59.21 -46.88 90.70
N LEU A 26 -58.03 -46.24 90.65
CA LEU A 26 -57.74 -45.18 89.69
C LEU A 26 -57.87 -45.64 88.23
N TYR A 27 -57.44 -46.86 87.93
CA TYR A 27 -57.59 -47.46 86.61
C TYR A 27 -59.06 -47.67 86.22
N GLN A 28 -59.90 -48.10 87.16
CA GLN A 28 -61.34 -48.25 86.93
C GLN A 28 -62.07 -46.90 86.85
N VAL A 29 -61.65 -45.88 87.60
CA VAL A 29 -62.17 -44.50 87.45
C VAL A 29 -61.85 -43.94 86.06
N ARG A 30 -60.62 -44.14 85.57
CA ARG A 30 -60.25 -43.75 84.19
C ARG A 30 -61.07 -44.50 83.15
N SER A 31 -61.27 -45.80 83.37
CA SER A 31 -62.08 -46.65 82.49
C SER A 31 -63.55 -46.21 82.46
N TYR A 32 -64.11 -45.83 83.60
CA TYR A 32 -65.44 -45.23 83.73
C TYR A 32 -65.56 -43.92 82.95
N ARG A 33 -64.60 -42.99 83.10
CA ARG A 33 -64.61 -41.72 82.35
C ARG A 33 -64.57 -41.94 80.84
N LEU A 34 -63.75 -42.88 80.37
CA LEU A 34 -63.67 -43.25 78.96
C LEU A 34 -64.97 -43.90 78.46
N LEU A 35 -65.58 -44.77 79.27
CA LEU A 35 -66.84 -45.42 78.95
C LEU A 35 -67.99 -44.40 78.86
N CYS A 36 -68.07 -43.46 79.80
CA CYS A 36 -69.04 -42.36 79.78
C CYS A 36 -68.85 -41.46 78.55
N ARG A 37 -67.61 -41.07 78.21
CA ARG A 37 -67.32 -40.31 76.98
C ARG A 37 -67.70 -41.08 75.73
N GLY A 38 -67.39 -42.38 75.69
CA GLY A 38 -67.72 -43.24 74.56
C GLY A 38 -69.23 -43.45 74.39
N CYS A 39 -69.97 -43.69 75.47
CA CYS A 39 -71.43 -43.78 75.43
C CYS A 39 -72.10 -42.45 75.03
N ARG A 40 -71.58 -41.30 75.48
CA ARG A 40 -72.06 -39.98 75.01
C ARG A 40 -71.85 -39.80 73.51
N ARG A 41 -70.64 -40.07 73.01
CA ARG A 41 -70.34 -40.03 71.57
C ARG A 41 -71.21 -40.99 70.76
N LEU A 42 -71.48 -42.19 71.28
CA LEU A 42 -72.40 -43.13 70.62
C LEU A 42 -73.84 -42.60 70.56
N ARG A 43 -74.32 -41.89 71.59
CA ARG A 43 -75.62 -41.20 71.54
C ARG A 43 -75.65 -40.10 70.49
N ASP A 44 -74.61 -39.27 70.42
CA ASP A 44 -74.50 -38.21 69.42
C ASP A 44 -74.44 -38.79 68.00
N LEU A 45 -73.65 -39.85 67.80
CA LEU A 45 -73.56 -40.57 66.51
C LEU A 45 -74.88 -41.25 66.13
N ARG A 46 -75.62 -41.77 67.11
CA ARG A 46 -76.94 -42.37 66.88
C ARG A 46 -77.97 -41.31 66.52
N ALA A 47 -77.92 -40.13 67.13
CA ALA A 47 -78.73 -38.97 66.72
C ALA A 47 -78.41 -38.57 65.27
N ALA A 48 -77.12 -38.59 64.90
CA ALA A 48 -76.64 -38.35 63.54
C ALA A 48 -76.84 -39.53 62.56
N GLN A 49 -77.33 -40.69 63.02
CA GLN A 49 -77.47 -41.87 62.16
C GLN A 49 -78.55 -41.68 61.10
N ARG A 50 -79.61 -40.93 61.40
CA ARG A 50 -80.64 -40.55 60.42
C ARG A 50 -80.06 -39.72 59.27
N GLU A 51 -79.09 -38.85 59.57
CA GLU A 51 -78.41 -38.03 58.57
C GLU A 51 -77.50 -38.88 57.67
N LEU A 52 -76.83 -39.90 58.22
CA LEU A 52 -76.04 -40.85 57.42
C LEU A 52 -76.90 -41.64 56.44
N TYR A 53 -78.09 -42.11 56.84
CA TYR A 53 -79.03 -42.77 55.94
C TYR A 53 -79.50 -41.85 54.80
N ARG A 54 -79.82 -40.59 55.11
CA ARG A 54 -80.21 -39.60 54.09
C ARG A 54 -79.11 -39.35 53.07
N ARG A 55 -77.86 -39.22 53.53
CA ARG A 55 -76.70 -39.05 52.65
C ARG A 55 -76.45 -40.28 51.78
N LEU A 56 -76.52 -41.47 52.35
CA LEU A 56 -76.42 -42.72 51.59
C LEU A 56 -77.50 -42.82 50.51
N GLU A 57 -78.76 -42.47 50.84
CA GLU A 57 -79.85 -42.40 49.85
C GLU A 57 -79.60 -41.34 48.77
N ALA A 58 -79.06 -40.18 49.12
CA ALA A 58 -78.72 -39.13 48.17
C ALA A 58 -77.62 -39.58 47.20
N VAL A 59 -76.58 -40.26 47.69
CA VAL A 59 -75.52 -40.85 46.85
C VAL A 59 -76.10 -41.92 45.92
N CYS A 60 -77.01 -42.78 46.41
CA CYS A 60 -77.67 -43.78 45.57
C CYS A 60 -78.50 -43.14 44.45
N ARG A 61 -79.33 -42.12 44.77
CA ARG A 61 -80.15 -41.43 43.76
C ARG A 61 -79.31 -40.70 42.72
N ARG A 62 -78.22 -40.04 43.14
CA ARG A 62 -77.28 -39.39 42.21
C ARG A 62 -76.59 -40.42 41.33
N LEU A 63 -76.14 -41.54 41.89
CA LEU A 63 -75.57 -42.62 41.09
C LEU A 63 -76.56 -43.14 40.06
N ASP A 64 -77.81 -43.44 40.44
CA ASP A 64 -78.83 -43.94 39.50
C ASP A 64 -79.07 -42.96 38.34
N ALA A 65 -79.05 -41.65 38.62
CA ALA A 65 -79.12 -40.62 37.58
C ALA A 65 -77.90 -40.63 36.64
N LEU A 66 -76.69 -40.78 37.19
CA LEU A 66 -75.45 -40.82 36.40
C LEU A 66 -75.25 -42.13 35.63
N LEU A 67 -75.73 -43.27 36.13
CA LEU A 67 -75.61 -44.57 35.47
C LEU A 67 -76.27 -44.59 34.09
N SER A 68 -77.37 -43.87 33.92
CA SER A 68 -78.02 -43.69 32.61
C SER A 68 -77.15 -42.97 31.57
N ARG A 69 -76.09 -42.29 32.01
CA ARG A 69 -75.16 -41.52 31.18
C ARG A 69 -73.81 -42.24 30.99
N VAL A 70 -73.55 -43.31 31.75
CA VAL A 70 -72.36 -44.15 31.55
C VAL A 70 -72.59 -45.01 30.31
N PRO A 71 -71.67 -44.98 29.33
CA PRO A 71 -71.83 -45.75 28.10
C PRO A 71 -71.78 -47.25 28.38
N GLY A 72 -72.62 -48.02 27.69
CA GLY A 72 -72.70 -49.48 27.83
C GLY A 72 -71.55 -50.24 27.17
N GLN A 73 -70.78 -49.59 26.28
CA GLN A 73 -69.62 -50.13 25.58
C GLN A 73 -68.53 -49.04 25.51
N VAL A 74 -67.26 -49.46 25.55
CA VAL A 74 -66.12 -48.56 25.37
C VAL A 74 -66.09 -48.11 23.92
N ARG A 75 -66.22 -46.79 23.70
CA ARG A 75 -66.11 -46.18 22.37
C ARG A 75 -64.64 -46.05 21.95
N PRO A 76 -64.34 -45.97 20.64
CA PRO A 76 -62.98 -45.75 20.17
C PRO A 76 -62.42 -44.40 20.64
N GLU A 77 -61.10 -44.22 20.48
CA GLU A 77 -60.41 -42.96 20.74
C GLU A 77 -61.15 -41.78 20.07
N PRO A 78 -61.33 -40.63 20.76
CA PRO A 78 -60.68 -40.20 22.00
C PRO A 78 -61.45 -40.55 23.29
N TYR A 79 -62.55 -41.32 23.21
CA TYR A 79 -63.41 -41.60 24.36
C TYR A 79 -62.99 -42.84 25.18
N ALA A 80 -62.16 -43.71 24.61
CA ALA A 80 -61.84 -45.02 25.18
C ALA A 80 -61.38 -44.95 26.64
N ALA A 81 -60.41 -44.08 26.95
CA ALA A 81 -59.86 -43.96 28.30
C ALA A 81 -60.87 -43.41 29.32
N ASP A 82 -61.69 -42.44 28.94
CA ASP A 82 -62.70 -41.84 29.82
C ASP A 82 -63.91 -42.78 30.00
N ASP A 83 -64.28 -43.56 28.97
CA ASP A 83 -65.33 -44.61 29.03
C ASP A 83 -64.93 -45.75 29.98
N GLU A 84 -63.69 -46.26 29.87
CA GLU A 84 -63.14 -47.29 30.76
C GLU A 84 -63.10 -46.79 32.21
N ARG A 85 -62.70 -45.54 32.42
CA ARG A 85 -62.65 -44.91 33.74
C ARG A 85 -64.04 -44.69 34.33
N ALA A 86 -65.01 -44.25 33.54
CA ALA A 86 -66.40 -44.11 33.99
C ALA A 86 -66.99 -45.49 34.38
N ALA A 87 -66.72 -46.53 33.58
CA ALA A 87 -67.15 -47.89 33.87
C ALA A 87 -66.53 -48.45 35.16
N SER A 88 -65.22 -48.26 35.38
CA SER A 88 -64.53 -48.69 36.60
C SER A 88 -65.06 -47.96 37.83
N LEU A 89 -65.17 -46.64 37.78
CA LEU A 89 -65.69 -45.81 38.88
C LEU A 89 -67.14 -46.20 39.23
N SER A 90 -67.98 -46.46 38.22
CA SER A 90 -69.37 -46.89 38.46
C SER A 90 -69.45 -48.26 39.14
N THR A 91 -68.52 -49.18 38.83
CA THR A 91 -68.46 -50.53 39.39
C THR A 91 -67.95 -50.50 40.83
N ASP A 92 -66.89 -49.73 41.09
CA ASP A 92 -66.34 -49.51 42.42
C ASP A 92 -67.38 -48.86 43.33
N LEU A 93 -68.11 -47.87 42.82
CA LEU A 93 -69.16 -47.18 43.57
C LEU A 93 -70.34 -48.12 43.89
N LYS A 94 -70.82 -48.92 42.92
CA LYS A 94 -71.86 -49.94 43.16
C LYS A 94 -71.43 -50.93 44.25
N THR A 95 -70.21 -51.45 44.15
CA THR A 95 -69.66 -52.42 45.11
C THR A 95 -69.57 -51.82 46.51
N LEU A 96 -69.07 -50.58 46.62
CA LEU A 96 -68.96 -49.88 47.91
C LEU A 96 -70.33 -49.59 48.52
N LEU A 97 -71.31 -49.20 47.71
CA LEU A 97 -72.68 -48.94 48.16
C LEU A 97 -73.41 -50.20 48.59
N ASP A 98 -73.23 -51.33 47.91
CA ASP A 98 -73.82 -52.62 48.31
C ASP A 98 -73.23 -53.11 49.65
N VAL A 99 -71.92 -52.93 49.85
CA VAL A 99 -71.26 -53.19 51.14
C VAL A 99 -71.80 -52.26 52.23
N LEU A 100 -71.98 -50.97 51.94
CA LEU A 100 -72.59 -50.03 52.89
C LEU A 100 -74.03 -50.42 53.23
N ARG A 101 -74.87 -50.73 52.24
CA ARG A 101 -76.28 -51.13 52.43
C ARG A 101 -76.43 -52.36 53.30
N THR A 102 -75.56 -53.36 53.11
CA THR A 102 -75.59 -54.61 53.88
C THR A 102 -75.01 -54.48 55.29
N ARG A 103 -74.02 -53.60 55.49
CA ARG A 103 -73.37 -53.41 56.80
C ARG A 103 -74.13 -52.47 57.73
N VAL A 104 -74.86 -51.51 57.19
CA VAL A 104 -75.50 -50.47 57.99
C VAL A 104 -76.56 -51.06 58.93
N ARG A 105 -76.34 -50.91 60.24
CA ARG A 105 -77.24 -51.36 61.31
C ARG A 105 -77.40 -50.26 62.37
N PRO A 106 -78.52 -50.21 63.12
CA PRO A 106 -78.68 -49.26 64.23
C PRO A 106 -77.57 -49.43 65.27
N LEU A 107 -76.91 -48.33 65.67
CA LEU A 107 -75.88 -48.37 66.71
C LEU A 107 -76.50 -48.79 68.05
N GLU A 108 -75.85 -49.70 68.78
CA GLU A 108 -76.40 -50.24 70.04
C GLU A 108 -76.65 -49.16 71.10
N SER A 109 -77.79 -49.24 71.81
CA SER A 109 -78.07 -48.32 72.93
C SER A 109 -77.40 -48.84 74.19
N LEU A 110 -76.27 -48.24 74.54
CA LEU A 110 -75.61 -48.50 75.81
C LEU A 110 -75.97 -47.39 76.80
N PRO A 111 -76.58 -47.72 77.96
CA PRO A 111 -76.85 -46.72 78.98
C PRO A 111 -75.52 -46.10 79.45
N VAL A 112 -75.52 -44.79 79.73
CA VAL A 112 -74.37 -44.15 80.36
C VAL A 112 -74.30 -44.70 81.78
N PRO A 113 -73.21 -45.37 82.16
CA PRO A 113 -73.13 -46.00 83.47
C PRO A 113 -73.13 -44.93 84.56
N THR A 114 -73.78 -45.21 85.69
CA THR A 114 -73.67 -44.42 86.93
C THR A 114 -72.48 -44.90 87.74
N PHE A 115 -71.80 -43.98 88.44
CA PHE A 115 -70.65 -44.31 89.27
C PHE A 115 -71.10 -45.08 90.52
N SER A 116 -70.55 -46.28 90.77
CA SER A 116 -70.79 -47.04 91.99
C SER A 116 -69.51 -47.75 92.45
N ALA A 117 -69.27 -47.72 93.77
CA ALA A 117 -68.08 -48.33 94.36
C ALA A 117 -68.02 -49.85 94.11
N GLY A 118 -69.17 -50.54 94.13
CA GLY A 118 -69.25 -51.98 93.86
C GLY A 118 -68.90 -52.35 92.41
N ALA A 119 -69.37 -51.59 91.41
CA ALA A 119 -69.03 -51.85 90.01
C ALA A 119 -67.56 -51.55 89.69
N LEU A 120 -66.96 -50.65 90.47
CA LEU A 120 -65.55 -50.29 90.38
C LEU A 120 -64.67 -51.44 90.87
N ILE A 121 -65.00 -52.06 92.01
CA ILE A 121 -64.29 -53.23 92.55
C ILE A 121 -64.47 -54.46 91.64
N ALA A 122 -65.67 -54.66 91.09
CA ALA A 122 -65.95 -55.79 90.17
C ALA A 122 -65.36 -55.61 88.75
N GLY A 123 -64.78 -54.45 88.45
CA GLY A 123 -64.13 -54.16 87.18
C GLY A 123 -65.05 -54.03 85.96
N HIS A 124 -66.34 -53.76 86.17
CA HIS A 124 -67.35 -53.70 85.12
C HIS A 124 -67.09 -52.59 84.09
N TYR A 125 -66.53 -51.45 84.51
CA TYR A 125 -66.26 -50.33 83.61
C TYR A 125 -65.21 -50.67 82.54
N ARG A 126 -64.19 -51.47 82.90
CA ARG A 126 -63.19 -51.96 81.94
C ARG A 126 -63.80 -52.93 80.93
N ARG A 127 -64.66 -53.86 81.37
CA ARG A 127 -65.28 -54.87 80.51
C ARG A 127 -66.23 -54.28 79.46
N GLY A 128 -66.85 -53.13 79.75
CA GLY A 128 -67.72 -52.42 78.79
C GLY A 128 -66.98 -51.62 77.70
N LEU A 129 -65.71 -51.27 77.91
CA LEU A 129 -64.94 -50.43 76.98
C LEU A 129 -64.70 -51.04 75.58
N PRO A 130 -64.35 -52.34 75.44
CA PRO A 130 -64.20 -52.96 74.13
C PRO A 130 -65.45 -52.84 73.27
N ARG A 131 -66.63 -53.08 73.86
CA ARG A 131 -67.92 -53.00 73.15
C ARG A 131 -68.19 -51.60 72.59
N VAL A 132 -67.97 -50.56 73.40
CA VAL A 132 -68.10 -49.16 72.96
C VAL A 132 -67.07 -48.79 71.89
N ARG A 133 -65.83 -49.31 71.98
CA ARG A 133 -64.80 -49.09 70.96
C ARG A 133 -65.16 -49.74 69.63
N THR A 134 -65.71 -50.95 69.64
CA THR A 134 -66.15 -51.65 68.43
C THR A 134 -67.27 -50.87 67.74
N GLU A 135 -68.27 -50.39 68.48
CA GLU A 135 -69.36 -49.58 67.90
C GLU A 135 -68.88 -48.22 67.37
N LEU A 136 -67.94 -47.56 68.05
CA LEU A 136 -67.33 -46.31 67.56
C LEU A 136 -66.46 -46.52 66.32
N ALA A 137 -65.70 -47.62 66.26
CA ALA A 137 -64.89 -47.97 65.10
C ALA A 137 -65.78 -48.32 63.90
N PHE A 138 -66.86 -49.06 64.12
CA PHE A 138 -67.87 -49.35 63.12
C PHE A 138 -68.53 -48.07 62.57
N ALA A 139 -68.94 -47.14 63.43
CA ALA A 139 -69.51 -45.86 63.00
C ALA A 139 -68.53 -44.96 62.22
N ARG A 140 -67.23 -45.04 62.52
CA ARG A 140 -66.19 -44.36 61.76
C ARG A 140 -65.98 -45.00 60.39
N GLY A 141 -65.87 -46.33 60.33
CA GLY A 141 -65.77 -47.06 59.07
C GLY A 141 -66.92 -46.75 58.13
N LEU A 142 -68.17 -46.73 58.62
CA LEU A 142 -69.33 -46.33 57.81
C LEU A 142 -69.26 -44.88 57.28
N ARG A 143 -68.67 -43.95 58.03
CA ARG A 143 -68.50 -42.55 57.59
C ARG A 143 -67.38 -42.41 56.57
N GLU A 144 -66.29 -43.13 56.76
CA GLU A 144 -65.15 -43.16 55.83
C GLU A 144 -65.56 -43.81 54.50
N ASP A 145 -66.28 -44.94 54.55
CA ASP A 145 -66.82 -45.61 53.37
C ASP A 145 -67.85 -44.72 52.64
N LEU A 146 -68.72 -44.00 53.35
CA LEU A 146 -69.66 -43.05 52.75
C LEU A 146 -68.96 -41.84 52.10
N ALA A 147 -67.96 -41.26 52.77
CA ALA A 147 -67.18 -40.15 52.20
C ALA A 147 -66.40 -40.60 50.94
N ARG A 148 -65.88 -41.83 50.96
CA ARG A 148 -65.26 -42.44 49.77
C ARG A 148 -66.26 -42.64 48.64
N ALA A 149 -67.50 -43.02 48.94
CA ALA A 149 -68.56 -43.10 47.93
C ALA A 149 -68.92 -41.71 47.36
N GLU A 150 -69.02 -40.68 48.19
CA GLU A 150 -69.23 -39.30 47.73
C GLU A 150 -68.11 -38.83 46.80
N GLN A 151 -66.84 -39.09 47.14
CA GLN A 151 -65.70 -38.75 46.28
C GLN A 151 -65.73 -39.48 44.93
N LEU A 152 -65.95 -40.79 44.93
CA LEU A 152 -66.01 -41.58 43.69
C LEU A 152 -67.17 -41.14 42.79
N LEU A 153 -68.28 -40.68 43.37
CA LEU A 153 -69.42 -40.15 42.65
C LEU A 153 -69.09 -38.80 41.98
N ASP A 154 -68.43 -37.89 42.70
CA ASP A 154 -68.02 -36.59 42.14
C ASP A 154 -66.94 -36.79 41.05
N GLU A 155 -66.04 -37.76 41.20
CA GLU A 155 -65.08 -38.15 40.16
C GLU A 155 -65.81 -38.68 38.90
N LEU A 156 -66.81 -39.55 39.06
CA LEU A 156 -67.61 -40.04 37.95
C LEU A 156 -68.36 -38.91 37.23
N GLU A 157 -68.95 -37.98 37.97
CA GLU A 157 -69.63 -36.81 37.40
C GLU A 157 -68.68 -35.94 36.58
N SER A 158 -67.47 -35.69 37.08
CA SER A 158 -66.45 -34.91 36.35
C SER A 158 -65.98 -35.56 35.04
N VAL A 159 -65.87 -36.90 35.02
CA VAL A 159 -65.50 -37.65 33.82
C VAL A 159 -66.63 -37.56 32.78
N LEU A 160 -67.88 -37.75 33.21
CA LEU A 160 -69.04 -37.65 32.33
C LEU A 160 -69.26 -36.22 31.78
N GLU A 161 -69.02 -35.18 32.59
CA GLU A 161 -69.07 -33.79 32.13
C GLU A 161 -67.99 -33.48 31.08
N ARG A 162 -66.77 -33.98 31.26
CA ARG A 162 -65.69 -33.81 30.28
C ARG A 162 -66.05 -34.47 28.95
N MET A 163 -66.55 -35.69 29.00
CA MET A 163 -67.00 -36.42 27.81
C MET A 163 -68.13 -35.67 27.07
N ALA A 164 -69.03 -35.01 27.81
CA ALA A 164 -70.11 -34.21 27.23
C ALA A 164 -69.62 -32.90 26.57
N ARG A 165 -68.47 -32.34 27.01
CA ARG A 165 -67.88 -31.13 26.42
C ARG A 165 -67.03 -31.41 25.17
N ARG A 166 -66.57 -32.64 24.98
CA ARG A 166 -65.67 -33.01 23.89
C ARG A 166 -66.16 -32.65 22.47
N PRO A 167 -67.44 -32.83 22.10
CA PRO A 167 -67.93 -32.39 20.79
C PRO A 167 -67.80 -30.89 20.55
N LEU A 168 -67.97 -30.07 21.60
CA LEU A 168 -67.77 -28.62 21.52
C LEU A 168 -66.30 -28.26 21.34
N GLU A 169 -65.39 -28.95 22.06
CA GLU A 169 -63.94 -28.75 21.89
C GLU A 169 -63.48 -29.05 20.46
N VAL A 170 -63.94 -30.18 19.88
CA VAL A 170 -63.58 -30.55 18.51
C VAL A 170 -64.21 -29.60 17.49
N ARG A 171 -65.42 -29.09 17.74
CA ARG A 171 -66.06 -28.06 16.92
C ARG A 171 -65.20 -26.79 16.84
N GLU A 172 -64.69 -26.28 17.96
CA GLU A 172 -63.84 -25.09 17.96
C GLU A 172 -62.58 -25.30 17.10
N LEU A 173 -61.98 -26.49 17.15
CA LEU A 173 -60.83 -26.81 16.29
C LEU A 173 -61.16 -26.81 14.78
N TYR A 174 -62.41 -27.06 14.41
CA TYR A 174 -62.88 -26.98 13.02
C TYR A 174 -63.21 -25.54 12.61
N VAL A 175 -63.69 -24.71 13.54
CA VAL A 175 -63.82 -23.26 13.34
C VAL A 175 -62.44 -22.61 13.13
N ASP A 176 -61.44 -23.02 13.92
CA ASP A 176 -60.05 -22.58 13.71
C ASP A 176 -59.51 -23.00 12.34
N LEU A 177 -59.82 -24.23 11.90
CA LEU A 177 -59.42 -24.72 10.58
C LEU A 177 -60.07 -23.93 9.43
N GLU A 178 -61.34 -23.56 9.58
CA GLU A 178 -62.06 -22.69 8.64
C GLU A 178 -61.38 -21.32 8.54
N ALA A 179 -61.08 -20.70 9.68
CA ALA A 179 -60.40 -19.40 9.75
C ALA A 179 -58.99 -19.45 9.12
N LEU A 180 -58.23 -20.52 9.36
CA LEU A 180 -56.92 -20.72 8.73
C LEU A 180 -57.04 -20.90 7.21
N ALA A 181 -58.06 -21.62 6.73
CA ALA A 181 -58.31 -21.77 5.30
C ALA A 181 -58.73 -20.44 4.65
N GLU A 182 -59.57 -19.64 5.33
CA GLU A 182 -59.94 -18.31 4.86
C GLU A 182 -58.73 -17.36 4.78
N ALA A 183 -57.89 -17.34 5.81
CA ALA A 183 -56.65 -16.55 5.81
C ALA A 183 -55.75 -16.93 4.63
N LEU A 184 -55.62 -18.23 4.34
CA LEU A 184 -54.83 -18.70 3.19
C LEU A 184 -55.44 -18.26 1.85
N VAL A 185 -56.77 -18.28 1.69
CA VAL A 185 -57.42 -17.75 0.48
C VAL A 185 -57.14 -16.26 0.30
N GLN A 186 -57.20 -15.48 1.38
CA GLN A 186 -56.90 -14.05 1.34
C GLN A 186 -55.43 -13.78 0.98
N GLU A 187 -54.50 -14.53 1.56
CA GLU A 187 -53.07 -14.43 1.23
C GLU A 187 -52.82 -14.80 -0.25
N ILE A 188 -53.41 -15.88 -0.74
CA ILE A 188 -53.30 -16.26 -2.16
C ILE A 188 -53.90 -15.17 -3.06
N GLY A 189 -55.06 -14.61 -2.70
CA GLY A 189 -55.69 -13.51 -3.43
C GLY A 189 -54.81 -12.26 -3.49
N ALA A 190 -54.17 -11.89 -2.38
CA ALA A 190 -53.23 -10.77 -2.34
C ALA A 190 -52.00 -10.99 -3.25
N GLU A 191 -51.48 -12.23 -3.32
CA GLU A 191 -50.39 -12.55 -4.25
C GLU A 191 -50.82 -12.57 -5.73
N GLN A 192 -52.08 -12.92 -6.01
CA GLN A 192 -52.67 -12.79 -7.35
C GLN A 192 -52.86 -11.33 -7.77
N GLU A 193 -53.30 -10.46 -6.87
CA GLU A 193 -53.42 -9.01 -7.13
C GLU A 193 -52.05 -8.37 -7.43
N ARG A 194 -50.96 -8.92 -6.87
CA ARG A 194 -49.59 -8.55 -7.24
C ARG A 194 -49.15 -9.06 -8.61
N GLY A 195 -49.94 -9.93 -9.25
CA GLY A 195 -49.69 -10.46 -10.60
C GLY A 195 -49.05 -11.85 -10.64
N THR A 196 -49.07 -12.61 -9.55
CA THR A 196 -48.61 -14.01 -9.54
C THR A 196 -49.73 -14.93 -10.05
N GLU A 197 -49.67 -15.35 -11.32
CA GLU A 197 -50.65 -16.31 -11.84
C GLU A 197 -50.24 -17.78 -11.55
N GLY A 198 -51.16 -18.73 -11.80
CA GLY A 198 -50.98 -20.14 -11.44
C GLY A 198 -51.38 -20.50 -10.00
N LEU A 199 -51.77 -19.51 -9.19
CA LEU A 199 -52.28 -19.73 -7.82
C LEU A 199 -53.78 -20.09 -7.76
N GLN A 200 -54.54 -19.83 -8.84
CA GLN A 200 -56.00 -20.04 -8.88
C GLN A 200 -56.43 -21.49 -8.59
N PRO A 201 -55.74 -22.54 -9.08
CA PRO A 201 -56.06 -23.92 -8.72
C PRO A 201 -55.92 -24.19 -7.21
N LEU A 202 -54.96 -23.52 -6.54
CA LEU A 202 -54.78 -23.67 -5.08
C LEU A 202 -55.93 -23.05 -4.30
N VAL A 203 -56.48 -21.92 -4.75
CA VAL A 203 -57.66 -21.29 -4.13
C VAL A 203 -58.84 -22.26 -4.08
N ALA A 204 -59.14 -22.92 -5.21
CA ALA A 204 -60.25 -23.89 -5.28
C ALA A 204 -60.07 -25.05 -4.29
N GLU A 205 -58.83 -25.53 -4.11
CA GLU A 205 -58.53 -26.60 -3.15
C GLU A 205 -58.65 -26.13 -1.68
N VAL A 206 -58.19 -24.91 -1.37
CA VAL A 206 -58.32 -24.33 -0.03
C VAL A 206 -59.79 -24.05 0.31
N GLU A 207 -60.59 -23.58 -0.65
CA GLU A 207 -62.03 -23.39 -0.47
C GLU A 207 -62.76 -24.72 -0.22
N GLY A 208 -62.31 -25.82 -0.84
CA GLY A 208 -62.81 -27.16 -0.55
C GLY A 208 -62.54 -27.59 0.91
N ILE A 209 -61.36 -27.26 1.45
CA ILE A 209 -61.03 -27.50 2.86
C ILE A 209 -61.90 -26.64 3.77
N ARG A 210 -62.08 -25.34 3.46
CA ARG A 210 -62.94 -24.42 4.21
C ARG A 210 -64.39 -24.92 4.29
N ALA A 211 -64.96 -25.32 3.14
CA ALA A 211 -66.32 -25.85 3.07
C ALA A 211 -66.48 -27.13 3.90
N THR A 212 -65.50 -28.04 3.81
CA THR A 212 -65.47 -29.26 4.64
C THR A 212 -65.38 -28.90 6.12
N ALA A 213 -64.57 -27.90 6.51
CA ALA A 213 -64.43 -27.52 7.90
C ALA A 213 -65.72 -26.96 8.50
N LEU A 214 -66.43 -26.12 7.75
CA LEU A 214 -67.73 -25.55 8.12
C LEU A 214 -68.80 -26.63 8.30
N GLU A 215 -68.88 -27.60 7.36
CA GLU A 215 -69.84 -28.71 7.43
C GLU A 215 -69.66 -29.53 8.72
N TRP A 216 -68.41 -29.84 9.07
CA TRP A 216 -68.09 -30.59 10.29
C TRP A 216 -68.33 -29.78 11.57
N ALA A 217 -68.05 -28.47 11.57
CA ALA A 217 -68.36 -27.59 12.69
C ALA A 217 -69.88 -27.54 12.98
N GLN A 218 -70.71 -27.55 11.92
CA GLN A 218 -72.17 -27.60 12.05
C GLN A 218 -72.67 -28.96 12.55
N ARG A 219 -72.12 -30.06 12.01
CA ARG A 219 -72.48 -31.43 12.43
C ARG A 219 -72.18 -31.69 13.91
N LEU A 220 -71.07 -31.14 14.44
CA LEU A 220 -70.68 -31.28 15.84
C LEU A 220 -71.49 -30.38 16.80
N ALA A 221 -72.25 -29.41 16.30
CA ALA A 221 -73.09 -28.53 17.11
C ALA A 221 -74.40 -29.19 17.59
N GLY A 222 -74.83 -30.29 16.97
CA GLY A 222 -76.15 -30.91 17.18
C GLY A 222 -76.40 -31.56 18.55
N GLY A 223 -75.36 -31.78 19.37
CA GLY A 223 -75.47 -32.44 20.67
C GLY A 223 -75.97 -33.91 20.59
N GLY A 224 -75.92 -34.62 21.72
CA GLY A 224 -76.42 -36.00 21.79
C GLY A 224 -75.47 -37.07 21.23
N ALA A 225 -76.01 -38.27 20.95
CA ALA A 225 -75.22 -39.45 20.57
C ALA A 225 -74.55 -39.32 19.19
N GLU A 226 -75.22 -38.69 18.23
CA GLU A 226 -74.68 -38.46 16.88
C GLU A 226 -73.44 -37.55 16.89
N ALA A 227 -73.39 -36.56 17.79
CA ALA A 227 -72.24 -35.68 17.96
C ALA A 227 -71.01 -36.41 18.53
N VAL A 228 -71.22 -37.44 19.36
CA VAL A 228 -70.14 -38.26 19.93
C VAL A 228 -69.53 -39.18 18.86
N GLU A 229 -70.34 -39.83 18.03
CA GLU A 229 -69.84 -40.65 16.92
C GLU A 229 -69.09 -39.79 15.89
N ALA A 230 -69.62 -38.59 15.60
CA ALA A 230 -68.98 -37.63 14.71
C ALA A 230 -67.62 -37.15 15.21
N VAL A 231 -67.36 -37.09 16.53
CA VAL A 231 -66.06 -36.65 17.08
C VAL A 231 -64.90 -37.54 16.63
N VAL A 232 -65.11 -38.85 16.56
CA VAL A 232 -64.06 -39.81 16.19
C VAL A 232 -63.66 -39.64 14.73
N GLU A 233 -64.66 -39.52 13.84
CA GLU A 233 -64.45 -39.26 12.42
C GLU A 233 -63.80 -37.88 12.20
N ALA A 234 -64.27 -36.88 12.95
CA ALA A 234 -63.81 -35.50 12.86
C ALA A 234 -62.34 -35.35 13.29
N GLU A 235 -61.91 -35.94 14.42
CA GLU A 235 -60.51 -35.82 14.84
C GLU A 235 -59.53 -36.46 13.84
N ALA A 236 -59.91 -37.57 13.20
CA ALA A 236 -59.11 -38.22 12.17
C ALA A 236 -59.01 -37.37 10.89
N LEU A 237 -60.13 -36.83 10.41
CA LEU A 237 -60.19 -36.00 9.21
C LEU A 237 -59.48 -34.66 9.41
N ARG A 238 -59.64 -34.02 10.58
CA ARG A 238 -59.00 -32.74 10.90
C ARG A 238 -57.48 -32.76 10.70
N LEU A 239 -56.82 -33.83 11.14
CA LEU A 239 -55.36 -33.96 10.97
C LEU A 239 -54.96 -34.06 9.50
N GLN A 240 -55.78 -34.67 8.65
CA GLN A 240 -55.54 -34.75 7.21
C GLN A 240 -55.74 -33.38 6.56
N LEU A 241 -56.82 -32.67 6.91
CA LEU A 241 -57.12 -31.34 6.39
C LEU A 241 -56.03 -30.32 6.79
N LEU A 242 -55.57 -30.34 8.05
CA LEU A 242 -54.47 -29.47 8.51
C LEU A 242 -53.16 -29.72 7.74
N ARG A 243 -52.81 -30.99 7.51
CA ARG A 243 -51.62 -31.33 6.71
C ARG A 243 -51.76 -30.84 5.28
N ARG A 244 -52.92 -31.05 4.65
CA ARG A 244 -53.16 -30.57 3.29
C ARG A 244 -53.10 -29.05 3.20
N LEU A 245 -53.66 -28.34 4.19
CA LEU A 245 -53.62 -26.89 4.25
C LEU A 245 -52.18 -26.36 4.37
N ALA A 246 -51.35 -26.99 5.20
CA ALA A 246 -49.93 -26.67 5.30
C ALA A 246 -49.16 -26.92 4.00
N ASP A 247 -49.47 -28.02 3.29
CA ASP A 247 -48.88 -28.31 1.98
C ASP A 247 -49.27 -27.27 0.92
N LEU A 248 -50.53 -26.83 0.92
CA LEU A 248 -51.04 -25.79 0.01
C LEU A 248 -50.41 -24.43 0.30
N TYR A 249 -50.22 -24.06 1.57
CA TYR A 249 -49.47 -22.87 1.97
C TYR A 249 -48.03 -22.91 1.45
N ALA A 250 -47.34 -24.04 1.64
CA ALA A 250 -45.98 -24.22 1.14
C ALA A 250 -45.90 -24.18 -0.40
N GLN A 251 -46.92 -24.68 -1.10
CA GLN A 251 -47.03 -24.59 -2.55
C GLN A 251 -47.20 -23.14 -3.02
N ALA A 252 -48.13 -22.39 -2.42
CA ALA A 252 -48.33 -20.97 -2.72
C ALA A 252 -47.04 -20.17 -2.50
N GLY A 253 -46.35 -20.38 -1.38
CA GLY A 253 -45.06 -19.74 -1.09
C GLY A 253 -43.95 -20.08 -2.11
N ARG A 254 -43.93 -21.31 -2.65
CA ARG A 254 -42.99 -21.68 -3.73
C ARG A 254 -43.28 -20.93 -5.03
N VAL A 255 -44.54 -20.82 -5.43
CA VAL A 255 -44.95 -20.12 -6.66
C VAL A 255 -44.61 -18.63 -6.57
N ALA A 256 -45.00 -17.96 -5.48
CA ALA A 256 -44.65 -16.57 -5.22
C ALA A 256 -43.13 -16.34 -5.19
N GLY A 257 -42.38 -17.25 -4.55
CA GLY A 257 -40.93 -17.21 -4.54
C GLY A 257 -40.28 -17.33 -5.93
N MET A 258 -40.85 -18.14 -6.84
CA MET A 258 -40.39 -18.25 -8.22
C MET A 258 -40.71 -17.00 -9.03
N HIS A 259 -41.90 -16.43 -8.85
CA HIS A 259 -42.30 -15.16 -9.47
C HIS A 259 -41.32 -14.03 -9.09
N ASP A 260 -41.06 -13.86 -7.79
CA ASP A 260 -40.11 -12.85 -7.28
C ASP A 260 -38.69 -13.02 -7.84
N GLN A 261 -38.24 -14.27 -7.97
CA GLN A 261 -36.93 -14.58 -8.55
C GLN A 261 -36.86 -14.21 -10.03
N ALA A 262 -37.91 -14.52 -10.80
CA ALA A 262 -38.02 -14.15 -12.21
C ALA A 262 -38.06 -12.63 -12.40
N LEU A 263 -38.86 -11.92 -11.61
CA LEU A 263 -38.95 -10.46 -11.66
C LEU A 263 -37.61 -9.80 -11.36
N ARG A 264 -36.95 -10.19 -10.26
CA ARG A 264 -35.61 -9.67 -9.91
C ARG A 264 -34.56 -9.98 -10.97
N ALA A 265 -34.65 -11.14 -11.63
CA ALA A 265 -33.74 -11.49 -12.71
C ALA A 265 -33.95 -10.61 -13.95
N LEU A 266 -35.20 -10.29 -14.30
CA LEU A 266 -35.54 -9.35 -15.37
C LEU A 266 -35.10 -7.92 -15.06
N GLU A 267 -35.32 -7.43 -13.83
CA GLU A 267 -34.84 -6.11 -13.39
C GLU A 267 -33.31 -5.99 -13.47
N ARG A 268 -32.61 -7.05 -13.08
CA ARG A 268 -31.15 -7.13 -13.21
C ARG A 268 -30.69 -7.18 -14.66
N LEU A 269 -31.43 -7.83 -15.53
CA LEU A 269 -31.16 -7.83 -16.97
C LEU A 269 -31.37 -6.44 -17.58
N ASP A 270 -32.42 -5.73 -17.19
CA ASP A 270 -32.65 -4.34 -17.60
C ASP A 270 -31.51 -3.41 -17.15
N ALA A 271 -31.07 -3.53 -15.90
CA ALA A 271 -29.93 -2.77 -15.38
C ALA A 271 -28.63 -3.10 -16.13
N ALA A 272 -28.34 -4.38 -16.33
CA ALA A 272 -27.15 -4.82 -17.05
C ALA A 272 -27.15 -4.38 -18.53
N GLN A 273 -28.32 -4.32 -19.18
CA GLN A 273 -28.43 -3.78 -20.53
C GLN A 273 -28.13 -2.27 -20.56
N ARG A 274 -28.65 -1.49 -19.60
CA ARG A 274 -28.32 -0.06 -19.50
C ARG A 274 -26.83 0.17 -19.30
N GLU A 275 -26.18 -0.64 -18.46
CA GLU A 275 -24.71 -0.59 -18.29
C GLU A 275 -23.98 -0.84 -19.62
N VAL A 276 -24.45 -1.78 -20.45
CA VAL A 276 -23.87 -2.02 -21.78
C VAL A 276 -24.07 -0.81 -22.69
N GLU A 277 -25.26 -0.18 -22.69
CA GLU A 277 -25.55 1.02 -23.49
C GLU A 277 -24.70 2.22 -23.07
N GLU A 278 -24.55 2.45 -21.76
CA GLU A 278 -23.70 3.50 -21.20
C GLU A 278 -22.22 3.27 -21.52
N ALA A 279 -21.74 2.03 -21.42
CA ALA A 279 -20.37 1.68 -21.78
C ALA A 279 -20.12 1.89 -23.28
N LEU A 280 -21.09 1.55 -24.12
CA LEU A 280 -20.99 1.69 -25.58
C LEU A 280 -20.97 3.16 -26.02
N ALA A 281 -21.60 4.06 -25.27
CA ALA A 281 -21.56 5.50 -25.52
C ALA A 281 -20.17 6.13 -25.36
N GLN A 282 -19.23 5.43 -24.72
CA GLN A 282 -17.85 5.89 -24.54
C GLN A 282 -16.94 5.56 -25.73
N LEU A 283 -17.38 4.68 -26.64
CA LEU A 283 -16.61 4.26 -27.81
C LEU A 283 -16.84 5.18 -29.00
N GLY A 284 -15.82 5.31 -29.87
CA GLY A 284 -15.98 5.96 -31.16
C GLY A 284 -17.02 5.25 -32.06
N PRO A 285 -17.67 5.96 -33.01
CA PRO A 285 -18.70 5.39 -33.89
C PRO A 285 -18.36 4.07 -34.59
N PRO A 286 -17.15 3.88 -35.17
CA PRO A 286 -16.82 2.62 -35.84
C PRO A 286 -16.73 1.44 -34.87
N LEU A 287 -16.11 1.62 -33.70
CA LEU A 287 -15.99 0.57 -32.68
C LEU A 287 -17.32 0.29 -31.97
N ALA A 288 -18.16 1.31 -31.79
CA ALA A 288 -19.52 1.14 -31.29
C ALA A 288 -20.38 0.30 -32.25
N ALA A 289 -20.20 0.45 -33.57
CA ALA A 289 -20.92 -0.34 -34.57
C ALA A 289 -20.58 -1.85 -34.49
N ALA A 290 -19.31 -2.19 -34.20
CA ALA A 290 -18.84 -3.57 -34.01
C ALA A 290 -19.67 -4.36 -32.98
N ILE A 291 -20.07 -3.69 -31.91
CA ILE A 291 -20.76 -4.27 -30.76
C ILE A 291 -22.29 -4.18 -30.93
N GLY A 292 -22.76 -3.39 -31.90
CA GLY A 292 -24.18 -3.17 -32.17
C GLY A 292 -24.97 -4.44 -32.42
N ALA A 293 -24.38 -5.47 -33.06
CA ALA A 293 -25.02 -6.77 -33.24
C ALA A 293 -25.27 -7.50 -31.91
N ALA A 294 -24.26 -7.56 -31.03
CA ALA A 294 -24.39 -8.18 -29.72
C ALA A 294 -25.39 -7.45 -28.80
N LEU A 295 -25.48 -6.12 -28.91
CA LEU A 295 -26.49 -5.33 -28.19
C LEU A 295 -27.91 -5.61 -28.72
N ARG A 296 -28.09 -5.76 -30.04
CA ARG A 296 -29.37 -6.17 -30.64
C ARG A 296 -29.80 -7.57 -30.20
N ASP A 297 -28.85 -8.52 -30.14
CA ASP A 297 -29.10 -9.86 -29.60
C ASP A 297 -29.55 -9.81 -28.13
N LEU A 298 -28.89 -8.98 -27.31
CA LEU A 298 -29.26 -8.83 -25.90
C LEU A 298 -30.67 -8.22 -25.75
N LYS A 299 -30.99 -7.20 -26.56
CA LYS A 299 -32.32 -6.55 -26.60
C LYS A 299 -33.42 -7.53 -26.99
N SER A 300 -33.22 -8.26 -28.08
CA SER A 300 -34.19 -9.25 -28.56
C SER A 300 -34.37 -10.41 -27.57
N GLY A 301 -33.28 -10.90 -26.97
CA GLY A 301 -33.34 -11.91 -25.91
C GLY A 301 -34.13 -11.44 -24.68
N ARG A 302 -33.95 -10.19 -24.25
CA ARG A 302 -34.72 -9.59 -23.16
C ARG A 302 -36.21 -9.46 -23.50
N GLU A 303 -36.53 -9.01 -24.71
CA GLU A 303 -37.93 -8.90 -25.16
C GLU A 303 -38.61 -10.28 -25.23
N ALA A 304 -37.91 -11.30 -25.70
CA ALA A 304 -38.38 -12.67 -25.70
C ALA A 304 -38.66 -13.19 -24.27
N LEU A 305 -37.76 -12.91 -23.31
CA LEU A 305 -37.97 -13.29 -21.91
C LEU A 305 -39.13 -12.55 -21.24
N ARG A 306 -39.33 -11.26 -21.56
CA ARG A 306 -40.49 -10.51 -21.08
C ARG A 306 -41.81 -11.06 -21.63
N ALA A 307 -41.81 -11.47 -22.90
CA ALA A 307 -42.96 -12.13 -23.50
C ALA A 307 -43.23 -13.50 -22.85
N HIS A 308 -42.19 -14.31 -22.60
CA HIS A 308 -42.30 -15.61 -21.92
C HIS A 308 -42.77 -15.47 -20.47
N TYR A 309 -42.30 -14.45 -19.76
CA TYR A 309 -42.78 -14.10 -18.41
C TYR A 309 -44.28 -13.78 -18.38
N GLY A 310 -44.81 -13.17 -19.45
CA GLY A 310 -46.24 -12.91 -19.63
C GLY A 310 -47.10 -14.15 -19.89
N GLY A 311 -46.51 -15.36 -19.96
CA GLY A 311 -47.25 -16.62 -19.91
C GLY A 311 -47.69 -17.02 -18.50
N HIS A 312 -47.13 -16.35 -17.48
CA HIS A 312 -47.50 -16.41 -16.07
C HIS A 312 -47.70 -17.81 -15.44
N ASP A 313 -46.98 -18.83 -15.90
CA ASP A 313 -46.96 -20.14 -15.27
C ASP A 313 -45.66 -20.38 -14.47
N THR A 314 -45.68 -21.40 -13.60
CA THR A 314 -44.55 -21.73 -12.71
C THR A 314 -43.30 -22.19 -13.46
N ALA A 315 -43.46 -22.87 -14.59
CA ALA A 315 -42.34 -23.35 -15.41
C ALA A 315 -41.68 -22.17 -16.13
N ALA A 316 -42.48 -21.24 -16.63
CA ALA A 316 -42.06 -20.00 -17.27
C ALA A 316 -41.30 -19.12 -16.28
N TYR A 317 -41.75 -18.93 -15.04
CA TYR A 317 -41.00 -18.16 -14.04
C TYR A 317 -39.61 -18.74 -13.78
N LEU A 318 -39.51 -20.06 -13.62
CA LEU A 318 -38.22 -20.72 -13.40
C LEU A 318 -37.31 -20.56 -14.63
N GLU A 319 -37.81 -20.81 -15.83
CA GLU A 319 -37.06 -20.69 -17.07
C GLU A 319 -36.60 -19.26 -17.35
N VAL A 320 -37.50 -18.28 -17.17
CA VAL A 320 -37.19 -16.84 -17.28
C VAL A 320 -36.07 -16.46 -16.32
N SER A 321 -36.13 -16.91 -15.06
CA SER A 321 -35.09 -16.59 -14.08
C SER A 321 -33.72 -17.12 -14.53
N GLN A 322 -33.64 -18.37 -15.01
CA GLN A 322 -32.39 -19.01 -15.44
C GLN A 322 -31.82 -18.35 -16.70
N GLN A 323 -32.66 -18.11 -17.71
CA GLN A 323 -32.24 -17.50 -18.96
C GLN A 323 -31.86 -16.01 -18.78
N ALA A 324 -32.59 -15.27 -17.92
CA ALA A 324 -32.24 -13.89 -17.58
C ALA A 324 -30.86 -13.82 -16.91
N TRP A 325 -30.53 -14.76 -16.03
CA TRP A 325 -29.19 -14.84 -15.41
C TRP A 325 -28.08 -15.10 -16.42
N ALA A 326 -28.31 -15.98 -17.41
CA ALA A 326 -27.36 -16.21 -18.49
C ALA A 326 -27.13 -14.95 -19.34
N LEU A 327 -28.20 -14.21 -19.65
CA LEU A 327 -28.10 -12.94 -20.38
C LEU A 327 -27.42 -11.84 -19.55
N VAL A 328 -27.65 -11.77 -18.24
CA VAL A 328 -26.92 -10.85 -17.33
C VAL A 328 -25.42 -11.15 -17.35
N ALA A 329 -25.04 -12.43 -17.32
CA ALA A 329 -23.63 -12.81 -17.41
C ALA A 329 -23.01 -12.40 -18.76
N ARG A 330 -23.75 -12.58 -19.87
CA ARG A 330 -23.35 -12.12 -21.20
C ARG A 330 -23.20 -10.59 -21.26
N ALA A 331 -24.17 -9.84 -20.74
CA ALA A 331 -24.12 -8.37 -20.65
C ALA A 331 -22.88 -7.90 -19.88
N ARG A 332 -22.60 -8.47 -18.70
CA ARG A 332 -21.40 -8.14 -17.92
C ARG A 332 -20.09 -8.49 -18.62
N SER A 333 -20.08 -9.56 -19.43
CA SER A 333 -18.93 -9.88 -20.27
C SER A 333 -18.73 -8.81 -21.34
N LEU A 334 -19.80 -8.38 -22.00
CA LEU A 334 -19.77 -7.30 -22.99
C LEU A 334 -19.28 -5.99 -22.38
N VAL A 335 -19.77 -5.58 -21.19
CA VAL A 335 -19.27 -4.36 -20.49
C VAL A 335 -17.75 -4.42 -20.28
N ARG A 336 -17.22 -5.57 -19.85
CA ARG A 336 -15.77 -5.74 -19.66
C ARG A 336 -15.00 -5.67 -20.97
N GLN A 337 -15.53 -6.26 -22.05
CA GLN A 337 -14.91 -6.20 -23.38
C GLN A 337 -14.93 -4.77 -23.94
N ILE A 338 -16.07 -4.06 -23.81
CA ILE A 338 -16.21 -2.64 -24.17
C ILE A 338 -15.17 -1.80 -23.42
N GLY A 339 -15.03 -1.98 -22.10
CA GLY A 339 -14.06 -1.24 -21.31
C GLY A 339 -12.60 -1.49 -21.75
N ARG A 340 -12.26 -2.72 -22.14
CA ARG A 340 -10.93 -3.03 -22.71
C ARG A 340 -10.71 -2.38 -24.06
N LEU A 341 -11.74 -2.39 -24.92
CA LEU A 341 -11.68 -1.77 -26.24
C LEU A 341 -11.55 -0.25 -26.15
N ALA A 342 -12.34 0.40 -25.29
CA ALA A 342 -12.26 1.85 -25.07
C ALA A 342 -10.89 2.27 -24.56
N ALA A 343 -10.33 1.52 -23.60
CA ALA A 343 -8.99 1.76 -23.11
C ALA A 343 -7.91 1.55 -24.19
N ALA A 344 -8.09 0.57 -25.08
CA ALA A 344 -7.21 0.36 -26.22
C ALA A 344 -7.32 1.55 -27.19
N GLU A 345 -8.54 1.91 -27.62
CA GLU A 345 -8.83 3.03 -28.53
C GLU A 345 -8.17 4.34 -28.05
N GLN A 346 -8.31 4.66 -26.76
CA GLN A 346 -7.73 5.87 -26.18
C GLN A 346 -6.19 5.85 -26.21
N ARG A 347 -5.56 4.72 -25.86
CA ARG A 347 -4.09 4.59 -25.87
C ARG A 347 -3.53 4.71 -27.29
N THR A 348 -4.17 4.05 -28.25
CA THR A 348 -3.79 4.13 -29.66
C THR A 348 -3.98 5.53 -30.25
N ALA A 349 -5.09 6.21 -29.95
CA ALA A 349 -5.31 7.58 -30.40
C ALA A 349 -4.24 8.53 -29.82
N GLN A 350 -3.89 8.35 -28.54
CA GLN A 350 -2.80 9.08 -27.90
C GLN A 350 -1.44 8.77 -28.54
N ALA A 351 -1.15 7.50 -28.84
CA ALA A 351 0.09 7.08 -29.48
C ALA A 351 0.23 7.65 -30.90
N LEU A 352 -0.84 7.63 -31.70
CA LEU A 352 -0.89 8.25 -33.03
C LEU A 352 -0.65 9.76 -32.94
N SER A 353 -1.34 10.44 -32.03
CA SER A 353 -1.16 11.88 -31.82
C SER A 353 0.28 12.22 -31.43
N GLN A 354 0.90 11.46 -30.52
CA GLN A 354 2.30 11.63 -30.14
C GLN A 354 3.25 11.40 -31.32
N CYS A 355 3.00 10.40 -32.17
CA CYS A 355 3.80 10.15 -33.35
C CYS A 355 3.74 11.32 -34.34
N GLN A 356 2.54 11.84 -34.63
CA GLN A 356 2.35 12.97 -35.54
C GLN A 356 3.05 14.24 -35.02
N HIS A 357 2.82 14.59 -33.74
CA HIS A 357 3.50 15.74 -33.13
C HIS A 357 5.02 15.57 -33.09
N GLY A 358 5.52 14.34 -32.85
CA GLY A 358 6.95 14.04 -32.84
C GLY A 358 7.61 14.23 -34.21
N VAL A 359 6.95 13.80 -35.29
CA VAL A 359 7.40 14.04 -36.67
C VAL A 359 7.43 15.54 -36.98
N GLU A 360 6.37 16.27 -36.65
CA GLU A 360 6.29 17.72 -36.90
C GLU A 360 7.37 18.48 -36.12
N ALA A 361 7.61 18.11 -34.86
CA ALA A 361 8.67 18.68 -34.04
C ALA A 361 10.06 18.39 -34.61
N LEU A 362 10.33 17.15 -35.03
CA LEU A 362 11.59 16.77 -35.67
C LEU A 362 11.82 17.54 -36.98
N ARG A 363 10.77 17.69 -37.81
CA ARG A 363 10.83 18.47 -39.06
C ARG A 363 11.15 19.94 -38.78
N ALA A 364 10.49 20.55 -37.79
CA ALA A 364 10.76 21.93 -37.39
C ALA A 364 12.19 22.11 -36.86
N GLN A 365 12.65 21.16 -36.04
CA GLN A 365 13.99 21.21 -35.45
C GLN A 365 15.07 21.01 -36.52
N LEU A 366 14.88 20.08 -37.46
CA LEU A 366 15.80 19.88 -38.58
C LEU A 366 15.92 21.14 -39.44
N ALA A 367 14.79 21.79 -39.76
CA ALA A 367 14.78 23.06 -40.49
C ALA A 367 15.54 24.17 -39.74
N GLN A 368 15.33 24.28 -38.42
CA GLN A 368 16.07 25.23 -37.58
C GLN A 368 17.58 24.95 -37.59
N VAL A 369 18.00 23.71 -37.38
CA VAL A 369 19.43 23.35 -37.39
C VAL A 369 20.06 23.62 -38.74
N GLN A 370 19.33 23.36 -39.83
CA GLN A 370 19.83 23.63 -41.18
C GLN A 370 20.01 25.13 -41.46
N THR A 371 19.21 26.00 -40.83
CA THR A 371 19.44 27.45 -40.88
C THR A 371 20.65 27.91 -40.04
N GLU A 372 20.90 27.27 -38.89
CA GLU A 372 22.03 27.61 -38.02
C GLU A 372 23.36 27.01 -38.50
N CYS A 373 23.29 25.85 -39.16
CA CYS A 373 24.41 25.04 -39.61
C CYS A 373 24.21 24.73 -41.10
N PRO A 374 24.72 25.56 -42.03
CA PRO A 374 24.61 25.32 -43.46
C PRO A 374 25.40 24.06 -43.83
N ALA A 375 24.71 22.93 -43.83
CA ALA A 375 25.23 21.61 -44.16
C ALA A 375 24.09 20.70 -44.61
N THR A 376 24.44 19.65 -45.34
CA THR A 376 23.51 18.61 -45.75
C THR A 376 23.33 17.63 -44.58
N LEU A 377 22.16 17.70 -43.93
CA LEU A 377 21.78 16.83 -42.79
C LEU A 377 21.25 15.48 -43.30
N ASP A 378 22.05 14.75 -44.07
CA ASP A 378 21.67 13.52 -44.78
C ASP A 378 21.17 12.41 -43.83
N LEU A 379 21.84 12.17 -42.71
CA LEU A 379 21.44 11.13 -41.75
C LEU A 379 20.14 11.48 -41.02
N SER A 380 20.02 12.72 -40.52
CA SER A 380 18.81 13.18 -39.83
C SER A 380 17.61 13.32 -40.79
N ALA A 381 17.83 13.68 -42.05
CA ALA A 381 16.78 13.71 -43.07
C ALA A 381 16.28 12.31 -43.42
N ALA A 382 17.18 11.34 -43.61
CA ALA A 382 16.81 9.95 -43.85
C ALA A 382 16.07 9.33 -42.65
N ALA A 383 16.46 9.70 -41.42
CA ALA A 383 15.75 9.26 -40.22
C ALA A 383 14.36 9.91 -40.08
N LEU A 384 14.22 11.19 -40.44
CA LEU A 384 12.91 11.86 -40.53
C LEU A 384 12.00 11.17 -41.56
N GLU A 385 12.51 10.82 -42.75
CA GLU A 385 11.74 10.12 -43.78
C GLU A 385 11.24 8.75 -43.28
N ARG A 386 12.09 7.98 -42.58
CA ARG A 386 11.67 6.74 -41.92
C ARG A 386 10.61 6.99 -40.85
N ALA A 387 10.78 8.00 -40.01
CA ALA A 387 9.80 8.35 -38.99
C ALA A 387 8.45 8.79 -39.59
N GLU A 388 8.46 9.53 -40.69
CA GLU A 388 7.29 9.93 -41.46
C GLU A 388 6.56 8.73 -42.06
N GLN A 389 7.32 7.81 -42.68
CA GLN A 389 6.76 6.58 -43.24
C GLN A 389 6.13 5.70 -42.15
N ARG A 390 6.79 5.57 -40.99
CA ARG A 390 6.22 4.82 -39.85
C ARG A 390 4.99 5.48 -39.27
N ALA A 391 4.97 6.82 -39.12
CA ALA A 391 3.79 7.54 -38.66
C ALA A 391 2.61 7.37 -39.63
N PHE A 392 2.88 7.34 -40.94
CA PHE A 392 1.89 7.04 -41.96
C PHE A 392 1.36 5.60 -41.87
N GLU A 393 2.23 4.61 -41.69
CA GLU A 393 1.84 3.20 -41.46
C GLU A 393 0.94 3.04 -40.22
N VAL A 394 1.25 3.75 -39.13
CA VAL A 394 0.42 3.77 -37.90
C VAL A 394 -0.96 4.35 -38.20
N GLN A 395 -1.03 5.45 -38.96
CA GLN A 395 -2.29 6.08 -39.35
C GLN A 395 -3.12 5.17 -40.28
N GLU A 396 -2.50 4.51 -41.25
CA GLU A 396 -3.21 3.55 -42.11
C GLU A 396 -3.73 2.36 -41.32
N LEU A 397 -2.94 1.79 -40.41
CA LEU A 397 -3.36 0.63 -39.63
C LEU A 397 -4.47 0.99 -38.65
N TRP A 398 -4.42 2.19 -38.06
CA TRP A 398 -5.52 2.77 -37.30
C TRP A 398 -6.80 2.88 -38.12
N GLN A 399 -6.71 3.44 -39.33
CA GLN A 399 -7.84 3.59 -40.24
C GLN A 399 -8.42 2.22 -40.63
N ARG A 400 -7.56 1.25 -40.95
CA ARG A 400 -7.99 -0.14 -41.27
C ARG A 400 -8.66 -0.82 -40.07
N ALA A 401 -8.16 -0.59 -38.85
CA ALA A 401 -8.79 -1.12 -37.64
C ALA A 401 -10.18 -0.47 -37.40
N ALA A 402 -10.33 0.81 -37.69
CA ALA A 402 -11.61 1.51 -37.63
C ALA A 402 -12.60 1.02 -38.71
N ASP A 403 -12.14 0.82 -39.95
CA ASP A 403 -12.98 0.35 -41.05
C ASP A 403 -13.38 -1.13 -40.88
N ALA A 404 -12.47 -1.95 -40.34
CA ALA A 404 -12.73 -3.36 -40.04
C ALA A 404 -13.58 -3.56 -38.77
N ALA A 405 -13.93 -2.49 -38.05
CA ALA A 405 -14.73 -2.59 -36.84
C ALA A 405 -16.14 -3.15 -37.11
N ASP A 406 -16.72 -2.90 -38.28
CA ASP A 406 -18.05 -3.41 -38.59
C ASP A 406 -18.07 -4.95 -38.70
N GLY A 407 -18.69 -5.60 -37.72
CA GLY A 407 -18.85 -7.06 -37.66
C GLY A 407 -17.60 -7.87 -37.27
N ALA A 408 -16.49 -7.23 -36.90
CA ALA A 408 -15.31 -7.95 -36.43
C ALA A 408 -15.42 -8.44 -34.98
N ASP A 409 -14.70 -9.54 -34.71
CA ASP A 409 -14.51 -10.05 -33.35
C ASP A 409 -13.75 -9.02 -32.49
N LEU A 410 -14.25 -8.80 -31.28
CA LEU A 410 -13.71 -7.88 -30.28
C LEU A 410 -12.25 -8.17 -29.94
N GLU A 411 -11.89 -9.45 -29.82
CA GLU A 411 -10.49 -9.82 -29.52
C GLU A 411 -9.56 -9.48 -30.69
N ARG A 412 -10.04 -9.65 -31.92
CA ARG A 412 -9.29 -9.29 -33.13
C ARG A 412 -9.10 -7.78 -33.23
N LEU A 413 -10.11 -6.99 -32.87
CA LEU A 413 -9.99 -5.53 -32.83
C LEU A 413 -8.98 -5.09 -31.78
N ILE A 414 -9.04 -5.64 -30.56
CA ILE A 414 -8.05 -5.33 -29.51
C ILE A 414 -6.63 -5.69 -29.98
N SER A 415 -6.45 -6.81 -30.67
CA SER A 415 -5.15 -7.19 -31.24
C SER A 415 -4.66 -6.19 -32.29
N LEU A 416 -5.52 -5.78 -33.23
CA LEU A 416 -5.17 -4.79 -34.26
C LEU A 416 -4.80 -3.44 -33.65
N LEU A 417 -5.53 -2.98 -32.63
CA LEU A 417 -5.16 -1.77 -31.88
C LEU A 417 -3.82 -1.95 -31.17
N GLY A 418 -3.53 -3.14 -30.63
CA GLY A 418 -2.21 -3.49 -30.10
C GLY A 418 -1.09 -3.37 -31.13
N ASP A 419 -1.33 -3.81 -32.38
CA ASP A 419 -0.37 -3.68 -33.48
C ASP A 419 -0.10 -2.19 -33.83
N VAL A 420 -1.13 -1.33 -33.76
CA VAL A 420 -0.97 0.14 -33.89
C VAL A 420 -0.04 0.67 -32.79
N GLU A 421 -0.23 0.27 -31.53
CA GLU A 421 0.62 0.72 -30.41
C GLU A 421 2.08 0.30 -30.60
N VAL A 422 2.33 -0.93 -31.09
CA VAL A 422 3.68 -1.44 -31.35
C VAL A 422 4.35 -0.65 -32.47
N LEU A 423 3.66 -0.40 -33.58
CA LEU A 423 4.18 0.42 -34.68
C LEU A 423 4.43 1.87 -34.25
N ALA A 424 3.53 2.45 -33.46
CA ALA A 424 3.69 3.81 -32.92
C ALA A 424 4.95 3.91 -32.03
N ARG A 425 5.23 2.87 -31.25
CA ARG A 425 6.45 2.81 -30.43
C ARG A 425 7.72 2.72 -31.29
N ALA A 426 7.69 1.96 -32.38
CA ALA A 426 8.78 1.90 -33.34
C ALA A 426 8.99 3.25 -34.04
N ALA A 427 7.91 3.93 -34.43
CA ALA A 427 7.98 5.27 -35.02
C ALA A 427 8.63 6.28 -34.07
N ARG A 428 8.28 6.22 -32.78
CA ARG A 428 8.88 7.08 -31.75
C ARG A 428 10.37 6.79 -31.54
N GLN A 429 10.78 5.53 -31.59
CA GLN A 429 12.19 5.18 -31.49
C GLN A 429 13.02 5.78 -32.63
N GLU A 430 12.53 5.72 -33.88
CA GLU A 430 13.19 6.36 -35.02
C GLU A 430 13.28 7.90 -34.84
N GLN A 431 12.26 8.53 -34.24
CA GLN A 431 12.30 9.96 -33.92
C GLN A 431 13.38 10.29 -32.88
N GLU A 432 13.51 9.48 -31.82
CA GLU A 432 14.52 9.66 -30.77
C GLU A 432 15.95 9.45 -31.31
N GLU A 433 16.13 8.47 -32.21
CA GLU A 433 17.40 8.25 -32.93
C GLU A 433 17.74 9.45 -33.84
N ALA A 434 16.77 9.97 -34.59
CA ALA A 434 16.96 11.15 -35.45
C ALA A 434 17.38 12.40 -34.67
N LEU A 435 16.76 12.63 -33.50
CA LEU A 435 17.11 13.74 -32.60
C LEU A 435 18.52 13.58 -32.04
N THR A 436 18.90 12.35 -31.68
CA THR A 436 20.24 12.06 -31.16
C THR A 436 21.31 12.36 -32.20
N GLU A 437 21.10 11.96 -33.45
CA GLU A 437 22.00 12.27 -34.56
C GLU A 437 22.07 13.78 -34.85
N LEU A 438 20.95 14.48 -34.75
CA LEU A 438 20.88 15.94 -34.93
C LEU A 438 21.70 16.67 -33.86
N TRP A 439 21.57 16.27 -32.59
CA TRP A 439 22.36 16.84 -31.49
C TRP A 439 23.84 16.51 -31.60
N ALA A 440 24.18 15.29 -32.00
CA ALA A 440 25.57 14.90 -32.26
C ALA A 440 26.18 15.77 -33.36
N TRP A 441 25.43 16.04 -34.43
CA TRP A 441 25.86 16.95 -35.48
C TRP A 441 26.10 18.38 -34.98
N GLN A 442 25.15 18.96 -34.23
CA GLN A 442 25.31 20.31 -33.66
C GLN A 442 26.57 20.42 -32.78
N ALA A 443 26.86 19.39 -31.99
CA ALA A 443 28.06 19.33 -31.16
C ALA A 443 29.35 19.31 -32.01
N ARG A 444 29.39 18.45 -33.04
CA ARG A 444 30.51 18.38 -34.00
C ARG A 444 30.71 19.71 -34.73
N TRP A 445 29.63 20.33 -35.20
CA TRP A 445 29.69 21.63 -35.87
C TRP A 445 30.27 22.72 -34.99
N ARG A 446 29.80 22.82 -33.73
CA ARG A 446 30.34 23.77 -32.75
C ARG A 446 31.83 23.53 -32.49
N ARG A 447 32.26 22.27 -32.41
CA ARG A 447 33.65 21.90 -32.22
C ARG A 447 34.53 22.33 -33.40
N ILE A 448 34.09 22.08 -34.63
CA ILE A 448 34.80 22.51 -35.84
C ILE A 448 34.96 24.04 -35.85
N GLN A 449 33.86 24.77 -35.62
CA GLN A 449 33.86 26.23 -35.56
C GLN A 449 34.81 26.77 -34.47
N GLU A 450 34.85 26.12 -33.30
CA GLU A 450 35.77 26.48 -32.22
C GLU A 450 37.23 26.34 -32.65
N VAL A 451 37.60 25.20 -33.24
CA VAL A 451 38.97 24.92 -33.69
C VAL A 451 39.40 25.91 -34.78
N LEU A 452 38.54 26.14 -35.78
CA LEU A 452 38.80 27.10 -36.86
C LEU A 452 38.93 28.54 -36.34
N ARG A 453 38.21 28.92 -35.28
CA ARG A 453 38.34 30.24 -34.64
C ARG A 453 39.65 30.37 -33.89
N ARG A 454 40.07 29.33 -33.14
CA ARG A 454 41.36 29.32 -32.43
C ARG A 454 42.54 29.45 -33.39
N LEU A 455 42.49 28.75 -34.53
CA LEU A 455 43.52 28.83 -35.58
C LEU A 455 43.63 30.23 -36.20
N GLN A 456 42.52 30.97 -36.29
CA GLN A 456 42.57 32.34 -36.78
C GLN A 456 43.10 33.33 -35.73
N ALA A 457 42.74 33.14 -34.46
CA ALA A 457 43.24 34.00 -33.39
C ALA A 457 44.78 33.97 -33.29
N SER A 458 45.41 32.88 -33.73
CA SER A 458 46.87 32.72 -33.72
C SER A 458 47.62 33.43 -34.86
N GLU A 459 46.95 34.26 -35.65
CA GLU A 459 47.60 35.10 -36.66
C GLU A 459 48.58 36.10 -36.02
N ALA A 460 48.27 36.61 -34.82
CA ALA A 460 49.16 37.50 -34.07
C ALA A 460 50.48 36.82 -33.66
N GLU A 461 50.47 35.51 -33.39
CA GLU A 461 51.68 34.74 -33.09
C GLU A 461 52.61 34.66 -34.31
N HIS A 462 52.06 34.59 -35.53
CA HIS A 462 52.87 34.62 -36.74
C HIS A 462 53.64 35.94 -36.88
N ASP A 463 52.97 37.08 -36.67
CA ASP A 463 53.62 38.39 -36.75
C ASP A 463 54.75 38.51 -35.73
N ARG A 464 54.55 37.99 -34.51
CA ARG A 464 55.60 37.93 -33.48
C ARG A 464 56.79 37.10 -33.93
N ILE A 465 56.57 35.92 -34.50
CA ILE A 465 57.62 35.02 -34.98
C ILE A 465 58.37 35.63 -36.17
N SER A 466 57.64 36.23 -37.12
CA SER A 466 58.19 36.91 -38.29
C SER A 466 59.09 38.08 -37.89
N ASN A 467 58.62 38.93 -36.97
CA ASN A 467 59.41 40.04 -36.43
C ASN A 467 60.64 39.55 -35.66
N ALA A 468 60.52 38.47 -34.89
CA ALA A 468 61.65 37.89 -34.18
C ALA A 468 62.71 37.34 -35.15
N TRP A 469 62.29 36.69 -36.24
CA TRP A 469 63.21 36.23 -37.28
C TRP A 469 63.92 37.40 -37.97
N ALA A 470 63.18 38.43 -38.38
CA ALA A 470 63.76 39.63 -39.01
C ALA A 470 64.79 40.32 -38.11
N ALA A 471 64.52 40.41 -36.80
CA ALA A 471 65.47 40.94 -35.84
C ALA A 471 66.70 40.03 -35.66
N LEU A 472 66.50 38.70 -35.64
CA LEU A 472 67.58 37.73 -35.51
C LEU A 472 68.55 37.77 -36.71
N GLN A 473 68.03 38.01 -37.91
CA GLN A 473 68.85 38.18 -39.12
C GLN A 473 69.78 39.40 -39.07
N GLY A 474 69.53 40.37 -38.18
CA GLY A 474 70.46 41.47 -37.92
C GLY A 474 71.72 41.06 -37.16
N TYR A 475 71.73 39.88 -36.53
CA TYR A 475 72.88 39.33 -35.81
C TYR A 475 73.73 38.41 -36.69
N ASP A 476 75.04 38.39 -36.44
CA ASP A 476 75.99 37.48 -37.08
C ASP A 476 75.55 36.03 -36.89
N ARG A 477 75.78 35.22 -37.92
CA ARG A 477 75.34 33.84 -38.01
C ARG A 477 75.80 33.00 -36.81
N ALA A 478 76.98 33.27 -36.26
CA ALA A 478 77.52 32.55 -35.11
C ALA A 478 76.60 32.63 -33.87
N ASN A 479 75.90 33.75 -33.70
CA ASN A 479 75.04 34.03 -32.54
C ASN A 479 73.73 33.23 -32.54
N TRP A 480 73.37 32.63 -33.67
CA TRP A 480 72.15 31.82 -33.81
C TRP A 480 72.40 30.50 -34.55
N SER A 481 73.61 29.93 -34.39
CA SER A 481 74.07 28.68 -35.03
C SER A 481 73.09 27.49 -34.92
N GLY A 482 72.29 27.43 -33.86
CA GLY A 482 71.29 26.37 -33.63
C GLY A 482 70.01 26.45 -34.48
N ILE A 483 69.82 27.50 -35.28
CA ILE A 483 68.67 27.62 -36.20
C ILE A 483 69.15 27.48 -37.65
N ASP A 484 68.41 26.71 -38.45
CA ASP A 484 68.69 26.54 -39.87
C ASP A 484 68.45 27.85 -40.66
N PRO A 485 69.36 28.27 -41.56
CA PRO A 485 69.17 29.48 -42.37
C PRO A 485 67.90 29.49 -43.24
N GLY A 486 67.46 28.32 -43.72
CA GLY A 486 66.25 28.13 -44.49
C GLY A 486 64.99 27.90 -43.63
N TRP A 487 65.10 27.98 -42.30
CA TRP A 487 63.99 27.71 -41.38
C TRP A 487 62.75 28.57 -41.69
N PHE A 488 62.93 29.86 -41.96
CA PHE A 488 61.80 30.75 -42.22
C PHE A 488 61.10 30.47 -43.56
N GLU A 489 61.83 30.02 -44.58
CA GLU A 489 61.22 29.57 -45.84
C GLU A 489 60.38 28.30 -45.64
N TRP A 490 60.88 27.35 -44.85
CA TRP A 490 60.10 26.17 -44.47
C TRP A 490 58.86 26.57 -43.64
N TYR A 491 59.05 27.37 -42.59
CA TYR A 491 57.97 27.82 -41.70
C TYR A 491 56.86 28.57 -42.45
N THR A 492 57.21 29.46 -43.37
CA THR A 492 56.23 30.20 -44.18
C THR A 492 55.51 29.31 -45.17
N ARG A 493 56.19 28.33 -45.80
CA ARG A 493 55.54 27.31 -46.64
C ARG A 493 54.53 26.48 -45.85
N GLU A 494 54.92 25.94 -44.70
CA GLU A 494 54.03 25.14 -43.83
C GLU A 494 52.84 25.97 -43.34
N ARG A 495 53.07 27.21 -42.89
CA ARG A 495 51.97 28.11 -42.52
C ARG A 495 51.00 28.32 -43.68
N THR A 496 51.52 28.53 -44.88
CA THR A 496 50.70 28.82 -46.07
C THR A 496 49.84 27.60 -46.42
N ALA A 497 50.40 26.39 -46.33
CA ALA A 497 49.66 25.14 -46.50
C ALA A 497 48.54 24.99 -45.45
N ILE A 498 48.85 25.18 -44.16
CA ILE A 498 47.85 25.11 -43.08
C ILE A 498 46.74 26.15 -43.28
N MET A 499 47.08 27.39 -43.65
CA MET A 499 46.09 28.44 -43.87
C MET A 499 45.24 28.20 -45.12
N ALA A 500 45.80 27.58 -46.16
CA ALA A 500 45.04 27.16 -47.33
C ALA A 500 44.02 26.07 -46.95
N ASP A 501 44.42 25.05 -46.18
CA ASP A 501 43.52 24.01 -45.68
C ASP A 501 42.41 24.56 -44.78
N VAL A 502 42.74 25.52 -43.90
CA VAL A 502 41.76 26.22 -43.05
C VAL A 502 40.77 27.00 -43.91
N SER A 503 41.24 27.67 -44.97
CA SER A 503 40.38 28.40 -45.90
C SER A 503 39.46 27.46 -46.68
N GLU A 504 39.98 26.33 -47.15
CA GLU A 504 39.20 25.30 -47.85
C GLU A 504 38.10 24.75 -46.93
N LEU A 505 38.43 24.41 -45.69
CA LEU A 505 37.45 23.93 -44.70
C LEU A 505 36.38 24.97 -44.39
N ARG A 506 36.75 26.25 -44.26
CA ARG A 506 35.77 27.32 -44.06
C ARG A 506 34.85 27.49 -45.25
N GLN A 507 35.39 27.39 -46.46
CA GLN A 507 34.60 27.49 -47.67
C GLN A 507 33.63 26.31 -47.79
N LEU A 508 34.07 25.09 -47.45
CA LEU A 508 33.23 23.89 -47.39
C LEU A 508 32.13 24.00 -46.32
N MET A 509 32.45 24.58 -45.16
CA MET A 509 31.49 24.88 -44.09
C MET A 509 30.49 25.97 -44.49
N ALA A 510 30.89 26.97 -45.27
CA ALA A 510 30.02 28.08 -45.68
C ALA A 510 29.16 27.77 -46.90
N SER A 511 29.65 26.91 -47.81
CA SER A 511 28.97 26.56 -49.06
C SER A 511 27.80 25.59 -48.87
N GLY A 512 27.62 25.02 -47.67
CA GLY A 512 26.62 23.99 -47.42
C GLY A 512 27.00 22.60 -47.93
N GLN A 513 28.21 22.44 -48.48
CA GLN A 513 28.69 21.17 -49.05
C GLN A 513 29.14 20.15 -48.00
N ALA A 514 29.32 20.58 -46.73
CA ALA A 514 29.54 19.66 -45.63
C ALA A 514 28.34 18.72 -45.44
N SER A 515 28.59 17.42 -45.28
CA SER A 515 27.56 16.45 -44.92
C SER A 515 27.68 16.02 -43.46
N GLN A 516 26.55 15.66 -42.85
CA GLN A 516 26.50 15.13 -41.49
C GLN A 516 27.27 13.80 -41.38
N SER A 517 27.16 12.95 -42.41
CA SER A 517 27.92 11.70 -42.55
C SER A 517 29.44 11.89 -42.51
N ALA A 518 29.97 12.97 -43.09
CA ALA A 518 31.40 13.30 -43.06
C ALA A 518 31.83 14.03 -41.77
N GLY A 519 30.91 14.25 -40.82
CA GLY A 519 31.16 15.09 -39.65
C GLY A 519 32.30 14.61 -38.75
N ALA A 520 32.50 13.29 -38.62
CA ALA A 520 33.61 12.74 -37.84
C ALA A 520 34.96 13.02 -38.50
N GLU A 521 35.06 12.79 -39.82
CA GLU A 521 36.26 13.06 -40.60
C GLU A 521 36.60 14.55 -40.63
N LEU A 522 35.59 15.43 -40.70
CA LEU A 522 35.79 16.88 -40.63
C LEU A 522 36.33 17.33 -39.28
N VAL A 523 35.84 16.77 -38.18
CA VAL A 523 36.40 17.03 -36.83
C VAL A 523 37.85 16.56 -36.77
N GLU A 524 38.14 15.35 -37.24
CA GLU A 524 39.51 14.80 -37.25
C GLU A 524 40.46 15.65 -38.09
N ARG A 525 40.03 16.06 -39.30
CA ARG A 525 40.80 16.98 -40.16
C ARG A 525 41.08 18.31 -39.47
N CYS A 526 40.08 18.90 -38.80
CA CYS A 526 40.26 20.13 -38.02
C CYS A 526 41.21 19.96 -36.83
N GLU A 527 41.09 18.87 -36.08
CA GLU A 527 41.97 18.62 -34.93
C GLU A 527 43.41 18.32 -35.38
N GLY A 528 43.59 17.58 -36.49
CA GLY A 528 44.89 17.38 -37.13
C GLY A 528 45.55 18.70 -37.54
N LEU A 529 44.80 19.61 -38.17
CA LEU A 529 45.30 20.96 -38.49
C LEU A 529 45.67 21.76 -37.23
N SER A 530 44.88 21.65 -36.17
CA SER A 530 45.19 22.29 -34.89
C SER A 530 46.50 21.79 -34.29
N GLN A 531 46.72 20.47 -34.31
CA GLN A 531 47.96 19.86 -33.83
C GLN A 531 49.16 20.24 -34.70
N HIS A 532 49.00 20.25 -36.02
CA HIS A 532 50.04 20.67 -36.95
C HIS A 532 50.43 22.14 -36.68
N TRP A 533 49.44 23.03 -36.56
CA TRP A 533 49.68 24.43 -36.24
C TRP A 533 50.39 24.63 -34.89
N GLN A 534 49.97 23.92 -33.84
CA GLN A 534 50.65 23.99 -32.54
C GLN A 534 52.11 23.55 -32.62
N THR A 535 52.41 22.54 -33.44
CA THR A 535 53.78 22.07 -33.67
C THR A 535 54.60 23.16 -34.37
N LEU A 536 54.04 23.79 -35.40
CA LEU A 536 54.67 24.90 -36.11
C LEU A 536 54.95 26.11 -35.20
N LEU A 537 54.01 26.45 -34.31
CA LEU A 537 54.20 27.51 -33.31
C LEU A 537 55.32 27.18 -32.30
N ARG A 538 55.44 25.93 -31.85
CA ARG A 538 56.54 25.50 -30.97
C ARG A 538 57.89 25.63 -31.65
N GLU A 539 57.98 25.34 -32.94
CA GLU A 539 59.20 25.61 -33.72
C GLU A 539 59.50 27.11 -33.80
N GLY A 540 58.47 27.95 -34.03
CA GLY A 540 58.63 29.41 -34.01
C GLY A 540 59.09 29.98 -32.66
N GLN A 541 58.69 29.36 -31.54
CA GLN A 541 59.16 29.75 -30.21
C GLN A 541 60.67 29.57 -30.04
N ARG A 542 61.31 28.65 -30.76
CA ARG A 542 62.78 28.48 -30.73
C ARG A 542 63.49 29.70 -31.30
N VAL A 543 62.93 30.33 -32.32
CA VAL A 543 63.48 31.56 -32.92
C VAL A 543 63.36 32.74 -31.97
N ILE A 544 62.22 32.88 -31.31
CA ILE A 544 62.04 33.90 -30.27
C ILE A 544 63.04 33.69 -29.13
N ALA A 545 63.24 32.44 -28.69
CA ALA A 545 64.21 32.12 -27.65
C ALA A 545 65.66 32.42 -28.08
N ALA A 546 66.04 32.10 -29.32
CA ALA A 546 67.36 32.40 -29.84
C ALA A 546 67.62 33.91 -29.96
N LEU A 547 66.62 34.69 -30.40
CA LEU A 547 66.70 36.14 -30.37
C LEU A 547 66.89 36.67 -28.95
N GLY A 548 66.12 36.16 -27.99
CA GLY A 548 66.27 36.51 -26.58
C GLY A 548 67.68 36.22 -26.05
N ALA A 549 68.26 35.08 -26.44
CA ALA A 549 69.63 34.72 -26.07
C ALA A 549 70.69 35.65 -26.70
N ALA A 550 70.54 35.98 -27.99
CA ALA A 550 71.45 36.90 -28.68
C ALA A 550 71.39 38.32 -28.09
N GLN A 551 70.18 38.84 -27.83
CA GLN A 551 69.98 40.14 -27.20
C GLN A 551 70.53 40.18 -25.77
N ALA A 552 70.39 39.10 -25.01
CA ALA A 552 70.97 38.99 -23.67
C ALA A 552 72.51 38.99 -23.72
N ALA A 553 73.10 38.24 -24.65
CA ALA A 553 74.56 38.21 -24.84
C ALA A 553 75.12 39.56 -25.29
N GLU A 554 74.41 40.28 -26.15
CA GLU A 554 74.78 41.64 -26.56
C GLU A 554 74.77 42.62 -25.39
N ARG A 555 73.71 42.61 -24.58
CA ARG A 555 73.64 43.44 -23.36
C ARG A 555 74.77 43.12 -22.39
N GLN A 556 75.01 41.83 -22.15
CA GLN A 556 76.09 41.38 -21.29
C GLN A 556 77.46 41.89 -21.79
N LEU A 557 77.73 41.76 -23.09
CA LEU A 557 78.96 42.29 -23.69
C LEU A 557 79.08 43.80 -23.51
N GLN A 558 78.01 44.56 -23.73
CA GLN A 558 78.01 46.02 -23.54
C GLN A 558 78.26 46.41 -22.09
N GLU A 559 77.64 45.71 -21.13
CA GLU A 559 77.86 45.90 -19.69
C GLU A 559 79.30 45.56 -19.29
N ASP A 560 79.84 44.44 -19.77
CA ASP A 560 81.23 44.03 -19.50
C ASP A 560 82.26 44.99 -20.09
N VAL A 561 82.04 45.48 -21.32
CA VAL A 561 82.89 46.49 -21.93
C VAL A 561 82.82 47.80 -21.15
N ALA A 562 81.62 48.23 -20.72
CA ALA A 562 81.47 49.42 -19.90
C ALA A 562 82.18 49.29 -18.54
N ALA A 563 82.16 48.10 -17.92
CA ALA A 563 82.83 47.85 -16.65
C ALA A 563 84.36 47.99 -16.72
N LEU A 564 84.97 47.72 -17.89
CA LEU A 564 86.41 47.89 -18.09
C LEU A 564 86.87 49.36 -17.99
N LEU A 565 85.97 50.34 -18.19
CA LEU A 565 86.33 51.77 -18.18
C LEU A 565 86.98 52.23 -16.88
N THR A 566 86.52 51.73 -15.74
CA THR A 566 87.09 52.12 -14.43
C THR A 566 88.53 51.62 -14.30
N GLU A 567 88.79 50.37 -14.67
CA GLU A 567 90.13 49.79 -14.63
C GLU A 567 91.07 50.46 -15.63
N LEU A 568 90.55 50.90 -16.78
CA LEU A 568 91.31 51.64 -17.79
C LEU A 568 91.68 53.06 -17.36
N GLN A 569 90.80 53.73 -16.62
CA GLN A 569 91.10 55.04 -16.02
C GLN A 569 92.23 54.94 -14.99
N GLU A 570 92.27 53.85 -14.20
CA GLU A 570 93.39 53.55 -13.29
C GLU A 570 94.69 53.36 -14.06
N VAL A 571 94.68 52.60 -15.15
CA VAL A 571 95.86 52.41 -16.02
C VAL A 571 96.34 53.72 -16.64
N GLU A 572 95.42 54.56 -17.12
CA GLU A 572 95.76 55.87 -17.69
C GLU A 572 96.39 56.80 -16.64
N ALA A 573 95.82 56.85 -15.42
CA ALA A 573 96.37 57.61 -14.31
C ALA A 573 97.77 57.09 -13.91
N ALA A 574 97.92 55.78 -13.73
CA ALA A 574 99.19 55.13 -13.43
C ALA A 574 100.26 55.45 -14.49
N ASN A 575 99.90 55.40 -15.77
CA ASN A 575 100.82 55.73 -16.86
C ASN A 575 101.31 57.20 -16.86
N ARG A 576 100.49 58.15 -16.37
CA ARG A 576 100.87 59.57 -16.23
C ARG A 576 101.83 59.80 -15.06
N GLU A 577 101.74 59.00 -14.01
CA GLU A 577 102.56 59.12 -12.80
C GLU A 577 103.95 58.47 -12.96
N LEU A 578 104.18 57.70 -14.02
CA LEU A 578 105.45 57.00 -14.25
C LEU A 578 106.62 57.93 -14.62
N PRO A 579 107.79 57.80 -13.96
CA PRO A 579 109.00 58.57 -14.28
C PRO A 579 109.44 58.41 -15.75
N ALA A 580 109.94 59.47 -16.39
CA ALA A 580 110.39 59.44 -17.78
C ALA A 580 111.73 58.70 -17.96
N ASP A 581 112.49 58.58 -16.88
CA ASP A 581 113.91 58.27 -16.83
C ASP A 581 114.21 56.78 -16.52
N LEU A 582 113.18 55.93 -16.41
CA LEU A 582 113.29 54.48 -16.26
C LEU A 582 112.91 53.72 -17.53
N GLU A 583 113.74 52.74 -17.94
CA GLU A 583 113.44 51.85 -19.08
C GLU A 583 112.20 50.98 -18.83
N VAL A 584 112.06 50.39 -17.63
CA VAL A 584 110.88 49.55 -17.28
C VAL A 584 109.58 50.37 -17.26
N ALA A 585 109.65 51.68 -16.98
CA ALA A 585 108.49 52.57 -17.07
C ALA A 585 108.04 52.81 -18.52
N ALA A 586 108.95 52.70 -19.51
CA ALA A 586 108.59 52.73 -20.92
C ALA A 586 107.83 51.46 -21.33
N GLU A 587 108.23 50.29 -20.80
CA GLU A 587 107.53 49.01 -21.04
C GLU A 587 106.11 49.01 -20.46
N VAL A 588 105.92 49.51 -19.23
CA VAL A 588 104.58 49.62 -18.60
C VAL A 588 103.69 50.62 -19.36
N ARG A 589 104.25 51.75 -19.81
CA ARG A 589 103.52 52.71 -20.66
C ARG A 589 103.08 52.08 -21.98
N ALA A 590 103.98 51.38 -22.66
CA ALA A 590 103.67 50.69 -23.92
C ALA A 590 102.57 49.63 -23.73
N LEU A 591 102.60 48.89 -22.61
CA LEU A 591 101.55 47.91 -22.28
C LEU A 591 100.19 48.60 -22.02
N GLY A 592 100.17 49.70 -21.27
CA GLY A 592 98.93 50.44 -21.02
C GLY A 592 98.36 51.12 -22.27
N GLU A 593 99.20 51.65 -23.16
CA GLU A 593 98.78 52.17 -24.47
C GLU A 593 98.18 51.04 -25.34
N ALA A 594 98.78 49.85 -25.35
CA ALA A 594 98.26 48.70 -26.06
C ALA A 594 96.90 48.23 -25.51
N ILE A 595 96.71 48.26 -24.19
CA ILE A 595 95.43 47.95 -23.52
C ILE A 595 94.35 48.97 -23.93
N MET A 596 94.66 50.27 -23.89
CA MET A 596 93.72 51.33 -24.28
C MET A 596 93.34 51.22 -25.77
N ALA A 597 94.29 50.89 -26.63
CA ALA A 597 94.03 50.65 -28.06
C ALA A 597 93.13 49.42 -28.28
N ALA A 598 93.41 48.30 -27.60
CA ALA A 598 92.60 47.09 -27.66
C ALA A 598 91.17 47.32 -27.14
N TYR A 599 91.02 48.11 -26.08
CA TYR A 599 89.72 48.53 -25.58
C TYR A 599 88.96 49.41 -26.59
N ALA A 600 89.62 50.40 -27.20
CA ALA A 600 88.97 51.27 -28.18
C ALA A 600 88.44 50.46 -29.39
N GLU A 601 89.20 49.46 -29.84
CA GLU A 601 88.77 48.51 -30.87
C GLU A 601 87.57 47.68 -30.41
N LEU A 602 87.65 47.06 -29.21
CA LEU A 602 86.56 46.26 -28.66
C LEU A 602 85.29 47.10 -28.42
N ALA A 603 85.41 48.36 -27.99
CA ALA A 603 84.28 49.26 -27.75
C ALA A 603 83.61 49.72 -29.06
N GLU A 604 84.36 49.84 -30.17
CA GLU A 604 83.76 50.05 -31.49
C GLU A 604 83.07 48.78 -31.99
N GLN A 605 83.69 47.61 -31.81
CA GLN A 605 83.09 46.31 -32.15
C GLN A 605 81.82 46.04 -31.33
N ALA A 606 81.80 46.36 -30.03
CA ALA A 606 80.65 46.21 -29.14
C ALA A 606 79.50 47.18 -29.48
N ARG A 607 79.79 48.36 -30.03
CA ARG A 607 78.75 49.26 -30.57
C ARG A 607 78.08 48.72 -31.83
N ARG A 608 78.75 47.81 -32.53
CA ARG A 608 78.23 47.07 -33.70
C ARG A 608 78.14 45.58 -33.40
N ALA A 609 77.89 45.23 -32.12
CA ALA A 609 77.99 43.88 -31.60
C ALA A 609 77.17 42.87 -32.41
N ALA A 610 76.00 43.29 -32.92
CA ALA A 610 75.18 42.48 -33.80
C ALA A 610 75.94 41.93 -35.01
N SER A 611 76.93 42.63 -35.59
CA SER A 611 77.67 42.17 -36.77
C SER A 611 78.85 41.25 -36.46
N TYR A 612 79.05 40.84 -35.21
CA TYR A 612 80.18 40.03 -34.77
C TYR A 612 79.72 38.82 -33.95
N ASP A 613 80.59 37.83 -33.83
CA ASP A 613 80.41 36.73 -32.89
C ASP A 613 80.53 37.25 -31.44
N LEU A 614 79.39 37.33 -30.76
CA LEU A 614 79.29 37.90 -29.40
C LEU A 614 80.08 37.08 -28.39
N ARG A 615 80.12 35.75 -28.55
CA ARG A 615 80.90 34.88 -27.65
C ARG A 615 82.37 35.15 -27.84
N ARG A 616 82.82 35.29 -29.08
CA ARG A 616 84.21 35.63 -29.37
C ARG A 616 84.59 37.00 -28.82
N LEU A 617 83.75 38.03 -29.02
CA LEU A 617 84.01 39.37 -28.48
C LEU A 617 84.11 39.36 -26.95
N HIS A 618 83.27 38.59 -26.27
CA HIS A 618 83.33 38.44 -24.83
C HIS A 618 84.54 37.60 -24.37
N ASP A 619 84.66 36.37 -24.85
CA ASP A 619 85.61 35.38 -24.36
C ASP A 619 87.06 35.64 -24.80
N GLU A 620 87.26 36.23 -25.98
CA GLU A 620 88.59 36.58 -26.48
C GLU A 620 88.88 38.07 -26.33
N GLY A 621 87.88 38.95 -26.44
CA GLY A 621 88.08 40.40 -26.35
C GLY A 621 88.14 40.90 -24.91
N VAL A 622 87.03 40.84 -24.19
CA VAL A 622 86.92 41.32 -22.78
C VAL A 622 87.94 40.59 -21.90
N ARG A 623 87.99 39.25 -22.01
CA ARG A 623 88.91 38.44 -21.21
C ARG A 623 90.38 38.80 -21.45
N ARG A 624 90.79 38.99 -22.70
CA ARG A 624 92.17 39.36 -23.05
C ARG A 624 92.54 40.73 -22.46
N ILE A 625 91.62 41.70 -22.50
CA ILE A 625 91.86 43.00 -21.87
C ILE A 625 92.00 42.85 -20.35
N ARG A 626 91.13 42.06 -19.69
CA ARG A 626 91.27 41.78 -18.24
C ARG A 626 92.61 41.10 -17.90
N GLU A 627 93.05 40.15 -18.72
CA GLU A 627 94.35 39.48 -18.56
C GLU A 627 95.51 40.48 -18.73
N GLN A 628 95.44 41.37 -19.73
CA GLN A 628 96.44 42.42 -19.92
C GLN A 628 96.44 43.46 -18.79
N LEU A 629 95.27 43.85 -18.29
CA LEU A 629 95.12 44.73 -17.12
C LEU A 629 95.78 44.11 -15.87
N ALA A 630 95.61 42.81 -15.64
CA ALA A 630 96.26 42.12 -14.54
C ALA A 630 97.80 42.11 -14.68
N VAL A 631 98.32 41.89 -15.89
CA VAL A 631 99.77 41.98 -16.17
C VAL A 631 100.29 43.41 -15.97
N HIS A 632 99.53 44.42 -16.41
CA HIS A 632 99.89 45.82 -16.21
C HIS A 632 99.98 46.17 -14.72
N ARG A 633 98.98 45.82 -13.91
CA ARG A 633 98.99 46.04 -12.45
C ARG A 633 100.23 45.43 -11.79
N LEU A 634 100.53 44.16 -12.07
CA LEU A 634 101.71 43.47 -11.51
C LEU A 634 103.03 44.11 -11.93
N THR A 635 103.12 44.55 -13.19
CA THR A 635 104.35 45.18 -13.70
C THR A 635 104.52 46.60 -13.14
N TYR A 636 103.43 47.34 -13.00
CA TYR A 636 103.40 48.67 -12.39
C TYR A 636 103.79 48.62 -10.90
N GLU A 637 103.26 47.66 -10.13
CA GLU A 637 103.63 47.45 -8.72
C GLU A 637 105.13 47.19 -8.56
N ARG A 638 105.72 46.34 -9.42
CA ARG A 638 107.17 46.10 -9.41
C ARG A 638 107.98 47.37 -9.66
N VAL A 639 107.55 48.21 -10.61
CA VAL A 639 108.21 49.50 -10.87
C VAL A 639 108.10 50.44 -9.67
N LEU A 640 106.96 50.48 -8.99
CA LEU A 640 106.78 51.25 -7.75
C LEU A 640 107.68 50.73 -6.62
N GLU A 641 107.82 49.42 -6.45
CA GLU A 641 108.72 48.80 -5.47
C GLU A 641 110.20 49.14 -5.75
N GLU A 642 110.63 49.05 -7.01
CA GLU A 642 111.98 49.40 -7.44
C GLU A 642 112.27 50.89 -7.21
N GLN A 643 111.32 51.77 -7.54
CA GLN A 643 111.38 53.20 -7.28
C GLN A 643 111.42 53.51 -5.79
N HIS A 644 110.57 52.87 -4.98
CA HIS A 644 110.60 53.04 -3.53
C HIS A 644 111.94 52.58 -2.95
N GLY A 645 112.49 51.47 -3.44
CA GLY A 645 113.82 50.99 -3.08
C GLY A 645 114.95 51.95 -3.48
N ALA A 646 114.84 52.61 -4.63
CA ALA A 646 115.81 53.61 -5.11
C ALA A 646 115.70 54.93 -4.33
N LEU A 647 114.50 55.43 -4.08
CA LEU A 647 114.23 56.63 -3.28
C LEU A 647 114.64 56.43 -1.82
N LYS A 648 114.39 55.25 -1.23
CA LYS A 648 114.84 54.91 0.12
C LYS A 648 116.37 54.92 0.22
N ARG A 649 117.07 54.38 -0.78
CA ARG A 649 118.54 54.46 -0.88
C ARG A 649 119.01 55.91 -0.96
N ARG A 650 118.39 56.73 -1.81
CA ARG A 650 118.75 58.14 -1.98
C ARG A 650 118.42 59.03 -0.78
N ALA A 651 117.30 58.75 -0.09
CA ALA A 651 116.94 59.39 1.15
C ALA A 651 117.91 59.02 2.29
N ALA A 652 118.34 57.75 2.36
CA ALA A 652 119.40 57.34 3.27
C ALA A 652 120.72 58.06 2.98
N GLU A 653 121.14 58.15 1.71
CA GLU A 653 122.33 58.90 1.30
C GLU A 653 122.25 60.41 1.62
N LEU A 654 121.09 61.04 1.43
CA LEU A 654 120.87 62.44 1.79
C LEU A 654 120.84 62.64 3.31
N TRP A 655 120.25 61.70 4.06
CA TRP A 655 120.21 61.73 5.50
C TRP A 655 121.62 61.61 6.11
N GLU A 656 122.44 60.68 5.61
CA GLU A 656 123.85 60.56 6.01
C GLU A 656 124.65 61.84 5.77
N ARG A 657 124.30 62.62 4.74
CA ARG A 657 124.92 63.94 4.47
C ARG A 657 124.38 65.05 5.35
N TRP A 658 123.09 65.01 5.70
CA TRP A 658 122.43 66.07 6.46
C TRP A 658 122.62 65.95 7.97
N GLU A 659 122.66 64.73 8.50
CA GLU A 659 122.77 64.46 9.92
C GLU A 659 124.01 65.11 10.59
N PRO A 660 125.21 65.10 9.98
CA PRO A 660 126.36 65.84 10.53
C PRO A 660 126.20 67.36 10.49
N LEU A 661 125.48 67.88 9.49
CA LEU A 661 125.24 69.31 9.30
C LEU A 661 124.19 69.84 10.29
N SER A 662 123.11 69.09 10.52
CA SER A 662 122.07 69.48 11.48
C SER A 662 122.59 69.45 12.91
N GLN A 663 123.41 68.45 13.26
CA GLN A 663 124.06 68.39 14.58
C GLN A 663 125.04 69.56 14.81
N ARG A 664 125.71 70.03 13.75
CA ARG A 664 126.57 71.23 13.82
C ARG A 664 125.76 72.52 13.93
N LEU A 665 124.67 72.65 13.19
CA LEU A 665 123.77 73.81 13.26
C LEU A 665 123.06 73.91 14.63
N ALA A 666 122.57 72.80 15.18
CA ALA A 666 121.90 72.78 16.47
C ALA A 666 122.81 73.17 17.66
N ARG A 667 124.15 73.06 17.50
CA ARG A 667 125.12 73.52 18.49
C ARG A 667 125.58 74.97 18.28
N ALA A 668 125.33 75.55 17.10
CA ALA A 668 125.91 76.81 16.67
C ALA A 668 124.98 78.03 16.78
N THR A 669 123.75 77.88 17.29
CA THR A 669 122.78 78.99 17.40
C THR A 669 122.34 79.29 18.84
N PRO A 670 122.79 80.42 19.43
CA PRO A 670 122.02 81.22 20.37
C PRO A 670 120.96 82.06 19.64
N LEU A 671 119.84 82.26 20.33
CA LEU A 671 118.65 82.99 19.90
C LEU A 671 118.91 84.45 19.49
N THR A 672 119.03 84.73 18.20
CA THR A 672 118.53 85.98 17.61
C THR A 672 118.06 85.70 16.20
N GLU A 673 116.78 85.94 15.96
CA GLU A 673 116.12 85.95 14.65
C GLU A 673 116.39 84.75 13.74
N VAL A 674 115.68 83.65 14.00
CA VAL A 674 115.22 82.82 12.89
C VAL A 674 113.75 82.51 13.13
N GLU A 675 112.89 83.53 13.02
CA GLU A 675 111.48 83.24 12.74
C GLU A 675 111.39 82.78 11.28
N TYR A 676 111.60 81.48 11.15
CA TYR A 676 110.88 80.65 10.21
C TYR A 676 109.41 81.09 10.22
N ARG A 677 108.97 81.77 9.16
CA ARG A 677 107.67 81.40 8.60
C ARG A 677 107.84 80.79 7.21
N PRO A 678 107.70 79.45 7.13
CA PRO A 678 107.93 78.65 5.94
C PRO A 678 106.84 78.84 4.89
N LEU A 679 107.26 78.55 3.66
CA LEU A 679 106.55 78.59 2.39
C LEU A 679 105.40 77.58 2.31
N ALA A 680 104.49 77.94 1.42
CA ALA A 680 103.31 77.23 0.92
C ALA A 680 103.55 75.79 0.49
#